data_AF-A0A6C0HYL1-F1
#
_entry.id   AF-A0A6C0HYL1-F1
#
_cell.length_a   1.000
_cell.length_b   1.000
_cell.length_c   1.000
_cell.angle_alpha   90.00
_cell.angle_beta   90.00
_cell.angle_gamma   90.00
#
_symmetry.space_group_name_H-M   'P 1'
#
loop_
_entity.id
_entity.type
_entity.pdbx_description
1 polymer ?
#
loop_
_entity_poly.entity_id
_entity_poly.type
_entity_poly.pdbx_seq_one_letter_code
_entity_poly.pdbx_strand_id
1 'polypeptide(L)'
;MNDELTANLRQGLQFNKYQNKISNGVKNSDTYKLLKSKENGREGVEGFTNPSSSQVQQGGSMSSSSQTKQILSTSQVSQSEMAELEKLQTTFNSLLEQFNSAQTQLSSSAKEYVAISNLPNPKKEINVFVNKMIPDDTNASYLGAYNDNIDAPSMTMLTGSWYTYDQCKKAAIDAGVQFFGLENVGGSGSDPNTAYCSTGNDVATAQKYGPYVPLCSQGSDGQTYGGASVNAIYQLNGDVASYLGCYKDDPSARAMTMSGPDLTKYSPVFVCGQNGSAPWGTTESFGDPYASWIWYTADAQNGAPVNTGAPVTLIYNFNYTGTSYIKATLIGMCDDMCDVYLNSNFIGSFKGGWGQKEPSQTIALSIAPGPNYIAAVVINNGGPAGVIMSATNDATKEFLFETDADWKYTNTPPLQMVPNGQNYSVATCQQYAKDGGYQYFALQNGSTGTSQCFVSNNINDATRYGKSEGTTTLADGKAYGLAGINAIYKLDAVGIPDNMGKAGYVDKYGNMAKYPASMVSADGKITNNASCSKIVTDIDTIQYQQMPYYTDLMMSPETTCGLSKAVEPANQSLDQIKSQLVATAEALVNKITSLETLNANLNNQMGIDKTALDKNLKTYKDTITKYKKMTDMTNINGILSDSDIVVLKENYTYIFWSILAIAVVIVAMNVIRK
;
A
#
# COMPACT_ATOMS: atom_id res chain seq x y z
N MET A 1 3.74 -44.07 -21.42
CA MET A 1 3.59 -42.67 -21.82
C MET A 1 2.45 -42.56 -22.83
N ASN A 2 1.20 -42.30 -22.40
CA ASN A 2 0.11 -42.01 -23.33
C ASN A 2 -1.17 -41.39 -22.71
N ASP A 3 -1.10 -40.79 -21.50
CA ASP A 3 -2.31 -40.41 -20.75
C ASP A 3 -2.40 -38.95 -20.27
N GLU A 4 -1.59 -38.03 -20.82
CA GLU A 4 -1.76 -36.59 -20.62
C GLU A 4 -1.92 -35.84 -21.94
N LEU A 5 -3.10 -35.97 -22.54
CA LEU A 5 -3.57 -35.10 -23.61
C LEU A 5 -4.91 -34.48 -23.20
N THR A 6 -4.95 -33.15 -23.14
CA THR A 6 -6.12 -32.39 -22.67
C THR A 6 -7.35 -32.67 -23.52
N ALA A 7 -8.54 -32.59 -22.91
CA ALA A 7 -9.81 -32.93 -23.55
C ALA A 7 -10.02 -32.18 -24.88
N ASN A 8 -9.65 -30.89 -24.92
CA ASN A 8 -9.80 -30.02 -26.09
C ASN A 8 -8.90 -30.49 -27.25
N LEU A 9 -7.66 -30.95 -26.98
CA LEU A 9 -6.78 -31.46 -28.03
C LEU A 9 -7.24 -32.84 -28.54
N ARG A 10 -7.81 -33.69 -27.67
CA ARG A 10 -8.48 -34.94 -28.09
C ARG A 10 -9.69 -34.64 -29.00
N GLN A 11 -10.51 -33.64 -28.68
CA GLN A 11 -11.65 -33.24 -29.53
C GLN A 11 -11.19 -32.69 -30.90
N GLY A 12 -10.21 -31.79 -30.94
CA GLY A 12 -9.67 -31.25 -32.20
C GLY A 12 -9.11 -32.33 -33.13
N LEU A 13 -8.39 -33.32 -32.58
CA LEU A 13 -7.87 -34.47 -33.34
C LEU A 13 -9.00 -35.39 -33.85
N GLN A 14 -10.05 -35.62 -33.06
CA GLN A 14 -11.22 -36.39 -33.53
C GLN A 14 -11.99 -35.66 -34.63
N PHE A 15 -12.16 -34.34 -34.53
CA PHE A 15 -12.84 -33.53 -35.53
C PHE A 15 -12.10 -33.51 -36.87
N ASN A 16 -10.78 -33.31 -36.86
CA ASN A 16 -9.94 -33.38 -38.06
C ASN A 16 -10.01 -34.77 -38.72
N LYS A 17 -10.03 -35.86 -37.93
CA LYS A 17 -10.23 -37.23 -38.42
C LYS A 17 -11.63 -37.43 -39.05
N TYR A 18 -12.64 -36.72 -38.58
CA TYR A 18 -14.00 -36.74 -39.13
C TYR A 18 -14.10 -35.96 -40.46
N GLN A 19 -13.54 -34.75 -40.54
CA GLN A 19 -13.50 -33.96 -41.78
C GLN A 19 -12.77 -34.70 -42.91
N ASN A 20 -11.65 -35.37 -42.61
CA ASN A 20 -10.95 -36.20 -43.59
C ASN A 20 -11.78 -37.39 -44.08
N LYS A 21 -12.57 -38.03 -43.21
CA LYS A 21 -13.52 -39.08 -43.63
C LYS A 21 -14.59 -38.54 -44.58
N ILE A 22 -15.15 -37.36 -44.32
CA ILE A 22 -16.15 -36.73 -45.18
C ILE A 22 -15.55 -36.38 -46.55
N SER A 23 -14.40 -35.69 -46.57
CA SER A 23 -13.70 -35.30 -47.81
C SER A 23 -13.37 -36.50 -48.70
N ASN A 24 -12.86 -37.58 -48.10
CA ASN A 24 -12.54 -38.81 -48.84
C ASN A 24 -13.80 -39.60 -49.26
N GLY A 25 -14.86 -39.57 -48.45
CA GLY A 25 -16.16 -40.17 -48.81
C GLY A 25 -16.81 -39.48 -50.02
N VAL A 26 -16.80 -38.14 -50.05
CA VAL A 26 -17.32 -37.35 -51.17
C VAL A 26 -16.51 -37.59 -52.45
N LYS A 27 -15.18 -37.60 -52.38
CA LYS A 27 -14.30 -37.85 -53.54
C LYS A 27 -14.42 -39.28 -54.10
N ASN A 28 -14.72 -40.26 -53.24
CA ASN A 28 -14.90 -41.66 -53.64
C ASN A 28 -16.34 -42.01 -54.02
N SER A 29 -17.31 -41.12 -53.78
CA SER A 29 -18.71 -41.30 -54.15
C SER A 29 -18.87 -41.55 -55.65
N ASP A 30 -19.69 -42.52 -56.01
CA ASP A 30 -19.98 -42.80 -57.42
C ASP A 30 -20.72 -41.65 -58.09
N THR A 31 -21.46 -40.82 -57.33
CA THR A 31 -22.05 -39.56 -57.82
C THR A 31 -20.96 -38.57 -58.28
N TYR A 32 -19.88 -38.42 -57.51
CA TYR A 32 -18.77 -37.54 -57.87
C TYR A 32 -18.02 -38.04 -59.12
N LYS A 33 -17.82 -39.36 -59.22
CA LYS A 33 -17.21 -40.00 -60.40
C LYS A 33 -18.11 -39.89 -61.64
N LEU A 34 -19.42 -40.05 -61.49
CA LEU A 34 -20.41 -39.98 -62.58
C LEU A 34 -20.60 -38.54 -63.12
N LEU A 35 -20.48 -37.53 -62.26
CA LEU A 35 -20.47 -36.13 -62.69
C LEU A 35 -19.18 -35.82 -63.47
N LYS A 36 -18.03 -36.24 -62.96
CA LYS A 36 -16.71 -35.98 -63.58
C LYS A 36 -16.48 -36.74 -64.89
N SER A 37 -17.16 -37.88 -65.12
CA SER A 37 -17.08 -38.62 -66.39
C SER A 37 -17.97 -38.03 -67.49
N LYS A 38 -19.01 -37.27 -67.14
CA LYS A 38 -19.90 -36.58 -68.10
C LYS A 38 -19.35 -35.24 -68.60
N GLU A 39 -18.36 -34.67 -67.92
CA GLU A 39 -17.83 -33.33 -68.20
C GLU A 39 -16.88 -33.28 -69.43
N ASN A 40 -16.38 -34.43 -69.89
CA ASN A 40 -15.35 -34.54 -70.95
C ASN A 40 -15.84 -35.17 -72.27
N GLY A 41 -17.15 -35.17 -72.57
CA GLY A 41 -17.69 -35.95 -73.69
C GLY A 41 -18.95 -35.46 -74.39
N ARG A 42 -18.74 -34.67 -75.45
CA ARG A 42 -19.62 -34.39 -76.61
C ARG A 42 -20.79 -33.39 -76.50
N GLU A 43 -20.80 -32.53 -77.52
CA GLU A 43 -21.95 -31.80 -78.06
C GLU A 43 -22.94 -32.75 -78.77
N GLY A 44 -24.20 -32.32 -78.89
CA GLY A 44 -25.10 -32.74 -79.98
C GLY A 44 -26.36 -33.52 -79.58
N VAL A 45 -27.47 -33.08 -80.19
CA VAL A 45 -28.81 -33.71 -80.24
C VAL A 45 -29.68 -33.56 -79.00
N GLU A 46 -30.49 -32.49 -79.01
CA GLU A 46 -31.75 -32.45 -78.27
C GLU A 46 -32.73 -33.49 -78.83
N GLY A 47 -33.30 -34.31 -77.95
CA GLY A 47 -34.24 -35.34 -78.39
C GLY A 47 -34.81 -36.15 -77.22
N PHE A 48 -35.85 -35.63 -76.57
CA PHE A 48 -36.72 -36.45 -75.73
C PHE A 48 -38.18 -36.30 -76.14
N THR A 49 -38.72 -37.41 -76.64
CA THR A 49 -40.07 -37.56 -77.13
C THR A 49 -41.10 -37.53 -76.00
N ASN A 50 -42.15 -36.76 -76.23
CA ASN A 50 -43.45 -36.78 -75.57
C ASN A 50 -44.01 -38.21 -75.35
N PRO A 51 -44.38 -38.59 -74.11
CA PRO A 51 -45.43 -39.56 -73.85
C PRO A 51 -46.72 -38.84 -73.44
N SER A 52 -47.66 -38.75 -74.38
CA SER A 52 -49.08 -38.61 -74.03
C SER A 52 -49.51 -39.93 -73.35
N SER A 53 -50.38 -39.94 -72.34
CA SER A 53 -51.75 -39.43 -72.42
C SER A 53 -52.46 -39.25 -71.05
N SER A 54 -53.35 -38.24 -70.96
CA SER A 54 -54.61 -38.23 -70.16
C SER A 54 -54.49 -38.12 -68.61
N GLN A 55 -55.21 -37.26 -67.85
CA GLN A 55 -56.42 -36.43 -68.08
C GLN A 55 -56.51 -35.14 -67.18
N VAL A 56 -57.23 -34.09 -67.69
CA VAL A 56 -58.18 -33.15 -66.99
C VAL A 56 -57.75 -31.82 -66.26
N GLN A 57 -58.13 -30.68 -66.92
CA GLN A 57 -58.74 -29.36 -66.49
C GLN A 57 -58.03 -28.14 -65.81
N GLN A 58 -58.04 -27.00 -66.56
CA GLN A 58 -58.36 -25.54 -66.29
C GLN A 58 -57.71 -24.73 -65.12
N GLY A 59 -57.31 -23.43 -65.25
CA GLY A 59 -57.23 -22.48 -66.38
C GLY A 59 -56.83 -21.01 -66.01
N GLY A 60 -56.56 -20.13 -67.00
CA GLY A 60 -56.48 -18.64 -66.90
C GLY A 60 -55.11 -17.93 -66.68
N SER A 61 -54.70 -16.95 -67.53
CA SER A 61 -53.42 -16.20 -67.38
C SER A 61 -53.42 -14.76 -67.96
N MET A 62 -52.43 -13.94 -67.55
CA MET A 62 -52.25 -12.49 -67.78
C MET A 62 -51.06 -12.19 -68.73
N SER A 63 -51.03 -11.02 -69.39
CA SER A 63 -49.99 -10.67 -70.39
C SER A 63 -48.62 -10.31 -69.79
N SER A 64 -47.55 -10.86 -70.37
CA SER A 64 -46.21 -10.95 -69.77
C SER A 64 -45.36 -9.67 -69.77
N SER A 65 -45.59 -8.73 -70.70
CA SER A 65 -44.65 -7.61 -70.92
C SER A 65 -44.68 -6.52 -69.84
N SER A 66 -45.84 -6.25 -69.24
CA SER A 66 -45.97 -5.29 -68.12
C SER A 66 -45.30 -5.81 -66.84
N GLN A 67 -45.35 -7.13 -66.62
CA GLN A 67 -44.65 -7.76 -65.50
C GLN A 67 -43.14 -7.55 -65.62
N THR A 68 -42.56 -7.71 -66.81
CA THR A 68 -41.11 -7.57 -67.04
C THR A 68 -40.55 -6.20 -66.61
N LYS A 69 -41.23 -5.09 -66.91
CA LYS A 69 -40.73 -3.74 -66.57
C LYS A 69 -40.77 -3.45 -65.08
N GLN A 70 -41.86 -3.83 -64.40
CA GLN A 70 -41.98 -3.68 -62.94
C GLN A 70 -40.92 -4.51 -62.21
N ILE A 71 -40.66 -5.73 -62.69
CA ILE A 71 -39.62 -6.63 -62.18
C ILE A 71 -38.20 -6.04 -62.38
N LEU A 72 -37.94 -5.34 -63.49
CA LEU A 72 -36.63 -4.72 -63.74
C LEU A 72 -36.32 -3.58 -62.75
N SER A 73 -37.26 -2.67 -62.46
CA SER A 73 -37.07 -1.65 -61.43
C SER A 73 -36.89 -2.25 -60.03
N THR A 74 -37.67 -3.28 -59.69
CA THR A 74 -37.53 -4.01 -58.42
C THR A 74 -36.15 -4.69 -58.32
N SER A 75 -35.58 -5.16 -59.43
CA SER A 75 -34.26 -5.80 -59.43
C SER A 75 -33.09 -4.82 -59.15
N GLN A 76 -33.19 -3.55 -59.57
CA GLN A 76 -32.18 -2.55 -59.25
C GLN A 76 -32.25 -2.11 -57.77
N VAL A 77 -33.47 -1.90 -57.24
CA VAL A 77 -33.66 -1.64 -55.80
C VAL A 77 -33.14 -2.83 -54.97
N SER A 78 -33.41 -4.07 -55.42
CA SER A 78 -32.89 -5.27 -54.77
C SER A 78 -31.35 -5.36 -54.80
N GLN A 79 -30.65 -4.71 -55.73
CA GLN A 79 -29.18 -4.68 -55.74
C GLN A 79 -28.62 -3.64 -54.77
N SER A 80 -29.17 -2.43 -54.72
CA SER A 80 -28.71 -1.39 -53.78
C SER A 80 -29.00 -1.77 -52.32
N GLU A 81 -30.18 -2.33 -52.04
CA GLU A 81 -30.56 -2.78 -50.69
C GLU A 81 -29.68 -3.93 -50.20
N MET A 82 -29.31 -4.86 -51.08
CA MET A 82 -28.39 -5.96 -50.77
C MET A 82 -26.95 -5.48 -50.57
N ALA A 83 -26.48 -4.51 -51.37
CA ALA A 83 -25.16 -3.91 -51.18
C ALA A 83 -25.05 -3.12 -49.86
N GLU A 84 -26.13 -2.47 -49.41
CA GLU A 84 -26.16 -1.85 -48.08
C GLU A 84 -26.20 -2.89 -46.96
N LEU A 85 -26.95 -3.99 -47.12
CA LEU A 85 -26.96 -5.10 -46.17
C LEU A 85 -25.57 -5.76 -46.05
N GLU A 86 -24.90 -6.00 -47.18
CA GLU A 86 -23.52 -6.52 -47.25
C GLU A 86 -22.53 -5.53 -46.60
N LYS A 87 -22.70 -4.22 -46.83
CA LYS A 87 -21.91 -3.20 -46.15
C LYS A 87 -22.11 -3.22 -44.63
N LEU A 88 -23.35 -3.26 -44.15
CA LEU A 88 -23.67 -3.34 -42.72
C LEU A 88 -23.13 -4.64 -42.09
N GLN A 89 -23.20 -5.76 -42.81
CA GLN A 89 -22.60 -7.04 -42.40
C GLN A 89 -21.07 -6.92 -42.30
N THR A 90 -20.40 -6.35 -43.31
CA THR A 90 -18.95 -6.13 -43.30
C THR A 90 -18.54 -5.17 -42.16
N THR A 91 -19.31 -4.11 -41.93
CA THR A 91 -19.10 -3.20 -40.79
C THR A 91 -19.28 -3.93 -39.45
N PHE A 92 -20.33 -4.74 -39.29
CA PHE A 92 -20.56 -5.51 -38.08
C PHE A 92 -19.43 -6.53 -37.82
N ASN A 93 -19.00 -7.26 -38.84
CA ASN A 93 -17.88 -8.20 -38.76
C ASN A 93 -16.57 -7.48 -38.41
N SER A 94 -16.29 -6.34 -39.03
CA SER A 94 -15.12 -5.51 -38.71
C SER A 94 -15.16 -4.98 -37.27
N LEU A 95 -16.31 -4.52 -36.78
CA LEU A 95 -16.48 -4.10 -35.39
C LEU A 95 -16.34 -5.27 -34.42
N LEU A 96 -16.77 -6.47 -34.81
CA LEU A 96 -16.61 -7.68 -34.02
C LEU A 96 -15.13 -8.12 -33.97
N GLU A 97 -14.38 -7.96 -35.05
CA GLU A 97 -12.92 -8.15 -35.08
C GLU A 97 -12.20 -7.12 -34.19
N GLN A 98 -12.57 -5.84 -34.30
CA GLN A 98 -12.07 -4.78 -33.42
C GLN A 98 -12.39 -5.03 -31.94
N PHE A 99 -13.59 -5.55 -31.63
CA PHE A 99 -13.97 -5.95 -30.28
C PHE A 99 -13.06 -7.07 -29.75
N ASN A 100 -12.81 -8.12 -30.53
CA ASN A 100 -11.88 -9.18 -30.13
C ASN A 100 -10.44 -8.63 -29.94
N SER A 101 -10.03 -7.66 -30.76
CA SER A 101 -8.72 -6.99 -30.65
C SER A 101 -8.62 -6.13 -29.38
N ALA A 102 -9.63 -5.31 -29.09
CA ALA A 102 -9.70 -4.49 -27.88
C ALA A 102 -9.77 -5.35 -26.61
N GLN A 103 -10.48 -6.48 -26.65
CA GLN A 103 -10.50 -7.48 -25.58
C GLN A 103 -9.12 -8.16 -25.39
N THR A 104 -8.42 -8.45 -26.49
CA THR A 104 -7.04 -8.98 -26.46
C THR A 104 -6.07 -7.96 -25.89
N GLN A 105 -6.23 -6.67 -26.23
CA GLN A 105 -5.45 -5.57 -25.67
C GLN A 105 -5.73 -5.40 -24.18
N LEU A 106 -7.00 -5.40 -23.75
CA LEU A 106 -7.42 -5.37 -22.35
C LEU A 106 -6.77 -6.53 -21.55
N SER A 107 -6.85 -7.75 -22.08
CA SER A 107 -6.20 -8.93 -21.48
C SER A 107 -4.68 -8.77 -21.41
N SER A 108 -4.05 -8.20 -22.45
CA SER A 108 -2.61 -7.95 -22.51
C SER A 108 -2.16 -6.89 -21.50
N SER A 109 -2.83 -5.73 -21.42
CA SER A 109 -2.54 -4.68 -20.44
C SER A 109 -2.76 -5.16 -19.01
N ALA A 110 -3.78 -6.00 -18.76
CA ALA A 110 -3.98 -6.63 -17.45
C ALA A 110 -2.86 -7.62 -17.11
N LYS A 111 -2.44 -8.47 -18.07
CA LYS A 111 -1.31 -9.41 -17.88
C LYS A 111 0.01 -8.71 -17.67
N GLU A 112 0.30 -7.65 -18.44
CA GLU A 112 1.49 -6.82 -18.30
C GLU A 112 1.53 -6.15 -16.93
N TYR A 113 0.41 -5.55 -16.51
CA TYR A 113 0.27 -4.98 -15.18
C TYR A 113 0.54 -6.02 -14.08
N VAL A 114 -0.09 -7.20 -14.16
CA VAL A 114 0.12 -8.30 -13.19
C VAL A 114 1.57 -8.81 -13.20
N ALA A 115 2.22 -8.85 -14.37
CA ALA A 115 3.63 -9.23 -14.47
C ALA A 115 4.56 -8.19 -13.80
N ILE A 116 4.27 -6.89 -13.95
CA ILE A 116 5.02 -5.81 -13.29
C ILE A 116 4.78 -5.82 -11.77
N SER A 117 3.54 -6.03 -11.30
CA SER A 117 3.24 -6.09 -9.86
C SER A 117 3.87 -7.30 -9.16
N ASN A 118 4.23 -8.35 -9.91
CA ASN A 118 4.90 -9.55 -9.39
C ASN A 118 6.44 -9.43 -9.34
N LEU A 119 7.04 -8.29 -9.71
CA LEU A 119 8.49 -8.10 -9.64
C LEU A 119 8.99 -8.05 -8.18
N PRO A 120 10.21 -8.49 -7.85
CA PRO A 120 10.68 -8.62 -6.45
C PRO A 120 10.86 -7.34 -5.62
N ASN A 121 10.45 -6.17 -6.10
CA ASN A 121 10.57 -4.91 -5.35
C ASN A 121 9.51 -3.85 -5.76
N PRO A 122 8.20 -4.16 -5.76
CA PRO A 122 7.15 -3.28 -6.26
C PRO A 122 6.70 -2.36 -5.12
N LYS A 123 7.62 -1.52 -4.59
CA LYS A 123 7.36 -0.56 -3.49
C LYS A 123 6.53 0.66 -3.92
N LYS A 124 5.65 0.45 -4.88
CA LYS A 124 5.24 1.42 -5.89
C LYS A 124 3.85 0.97 -6.32
N GLU A 125 2.87 1.87 -6.22
CA GLU A 125 1.44 1.63 -5.92
C GLU A 125 1.07 1.55 -4.43
N ILE A 126 1.70 2.40 -3.63
CA ILE A 126 1.41 2.62 -2.21
C ILE A 126 1.00 4.07 -1.99
N ASN A 127 0.23 4.36 -0.95
CA ASN A 127 0.20 5.71 -0.41
C ASN A 127 1.40 5.92 0.51
N VAL A 128 1.77 7.17 0.73
CA VAL A 128 2.71 7.60 1.75
C VAL A 128 2.07 8.68 2.62
N PHE A 129 2.44 8.73 3.89
CA PHE A 129 2.00 9.76 4.85
C PHE A 129 3.20 10.28 5.61
N VAL A 130 3.23 11.59 5.89
CA VAL A 130 4.36 12.22 6.58
C VAL A 130 4.02 12.42 8.04
N ASN A 131 4.68 11.65 8.91
CA ASN A 131 4.50 11.77 10.35
C ASN A 131 5.81 11.88 11.13
N LYS A 132 6.93 12.16 10.45
CA LYS A 132 8.24 12.36 11.09
C LYS A 132 8.88 13.67 10.65
N MET A 133 8.90 14.63 11.57
CA MET A 133 9.66 15.86 11.41
C MET A 133 11.11 15.54 11.75
N ILE A 134 11.98 15.68 10.77
CA ILE A 134 13.37 16.03 11.01
C ILE A 134 13.36 17.61 11.02
N PRO A 135 13.89 18.43 11.97
CA PRO A 135 13.43 19.85 12.11
C PRO A 135 14.11 21.12 11.45
N ASP A 136 15.44 21.46 11.54
CA ASP A 136 16.09 22.74 11.03
C ASP A 136 17.00 23.57 11.99
N ASP A 137 18.25 23.15 12.35
CA ASP A 137 19.46 23.95 12.71
C ASP A 137 20.65 23.03 13.06
N THR A 138 21.62 22.90 12.16
CA THR A 138 22.99 22.45 12.51
C THR A 138 24.04 23.49 12.10
N ASN A 139 24.33 24.42 13.00
CA ASN A 139 25.68 24.99 13.06
C ASN A 139 26.70 23.84 13.04
N ALA A 140 27.63 23.81 12.10
CA ALA A 140 28.64 22.76 12.07
C ALA A 140 29.84 23.16 12.94
N SER A 141 30.25 22.30 13.88
CA SER A 141 31.48 22.54 14.66
C SER A 141 32.68 22.35 13.76
N TYR A 142 33.51 23.39 13.64
CA TYR A 142 34.82 23.26 13.05
C TYR A 142 35.70 22.37 13.95
N LEU A 143 36.06 21.18 13.47
CA LEU A 143 36.91 20.23 14.20
C LEU A 143 38.39 20.53 14.04
N GLY A 144 38.78 21.13 12.91
CA GLY A 144 40.16 21.47 12.60
C GLY A 144 40.52 21.24 11.14
N ALA A 145 41.78 21.52 10.82
CA ALA A 145 42.37 21.35 9.50
C ALA A 145 43.18 20.05 9.46
N TYR A 146 42.92 19.20 8.47
CA TYR A 146 43.56 17.89 8.34
C TYR A 146 44.06 17.69 6.91
N ASN A 147 45.23 17.05 6.76
CA ASN A 147 45.76 16.70 5.44
C ASN A 147 44.75 15.83 4.67
N ASP A 148 44.79 15.94 3.34
CA ASP A 148 44.15 15.00 2.44
C ASP A 148 45.12 14.45 1.40
N ASN A 149 44.68 13.43 0.66
CA ASN A 149 45.41 12.80 -0.41
C ASN A 149 44.52 12.69 -1.65
N ILE A 150 44.86 13.41 -2.72
CA ILE A 150 44.08 13.45 -3.97
C ILE A 150 43.89 12.08 -4.63
N ASP A 151 44.85 11.15 -4.45
CA ASP A 151 44.77 9.78 -4.97
C ASP A 151 43.98 8.83 -4.04
N ALA A 152 43.76 9.22 -2.78
CA ALA A 152 43.05 8.43 -1.77
C ALA A 152 42.30 9.27 -0.71
N PRO A 153 41.30 10.09 -1.10
CA PRO A 153 40.69 11.09 -0.22
C PRO A 153 40.25 10.57 1.16
N SER A 154 40.33 11.43 2.17
CA SER A 154 39.88 11.16 3.54
C SER A 154 38.36 11.07 3.62
N MET A 155 37.65 11.75 2.71
CA MET A 155 36.19 11.82 2.65
C MET A 155 35.70 11.71 1.20
N THR A 156 34.41 11.46 0.99
CA THR A 156 33.84 11.32 -0.36
C THR A 156 33.75 12.69 -1.02
N MET A 157 34.66 12.99 -1.95
CA MET A 157 34.65 14.25 -2.69
C MET A 157 33.43 14.31 -3.62
N LEU A 158 32.70 15.43 -3.58
CA LEU A 158 31.56 15.69 -4.44
C LEU A 158 32.03 16.19 -5.81
N THR A 159 31.53 15.57 -6.88
CA THR A 159 31.95 15.88 -8.24
C THR A 159 31.14 17.04 -8.83
N GLY A 160 31.85 18.01 -9.43
CA GLY A 160 31.27 18.87 -10.48
C GLY A 160 30.94 20.32 -10.14
N SER A 161 31.22 20.82 -8.93
CA SER A 161 31.07 22.24 -8.58
C SER A 161 32.04 22.71 -7.49
N TRP A 162 32.19 24.03 -7.39
CA TRP A 162 32.72 24.71 -6.21
C TRP A 162 31.57 24.96 -5.22
N TYR A 163 31.78 24.67 -3.94
CA TYR A 163 30.76 24.72 -2.89
C TYR A 163 31.12 25.79 -1.85
N THR A 164 30.14 26.58 -1.42
CA THR A 164 30.24 27.34 -0.16
C THR A 164 30.13 26.42 1.05
N TYR A 165 30.51 26.92 2.23
CA TYR A 165 30.25 26.24 3.51
C TYR A 165 28.80 25.71 3.61
N ASP A 166 27.80 26.56 3.37
CA ASP A 166 26.39 26.16 3.47
C ASP A 166 25.96 25.17 2.40
N GLN A 167 26.51 25.25 1.18
CA GLN A 167 26.24 24.27 0.12
C GLN A 167 26.86 22.91 0.44
N CYS A 168 28.07 22.88 1.00
CA CYS A 168 28.73 21.64 1.39
C CYS A 168 28.08 21.00 2.62
N LYS A 169 27.75 21.83 3.63
CA LYS A 169 26.92 21.47 4.78
C LYS A 169 25.59 20.84 4.34
N LYS A 170 24.88 21.52 3.42
CA LYS A 170 23.64 21.00 2.83
C LYS A 170 23.86 19.69 2.07
N ALA A 171 24.93 19.57 1.30
CA ALA A 171 25.21 18.34 0.56
C ALA A 171 25.53 17.15 1.49
N ALA A 172 26.15 17.38 2.65
CA ALA A 172 26.30 16.36 3.69
C ALA A 172 24.97 16.00 4.36
N ILE A 173 24.09 16.98 4.64
CA ILE A 173 22.72 16.74 5.12
C ILE A 173 21.92 15.92 4.11
N ASP A 174 21.93 16.32 2.82
CA ASP A 174 21.20 15.65 1.73
C ASP A 174 21.76 14.23 1.46
N ALA A 175 23.05 14.00 1.71
CA ALA A 175 23.69 12.68 1.66
C ALA A 175 23.50 11.85 2.94
N GLY A 176 22.96 12.43 4.01
CA GLY A 176 22.76 11.76 5.30
C GLY A 176 24.06 11.42 6.04
N VAL A 177 25.06 12.30 6.00
CA VAL A 177 26.38 12.05 6.61
C VAL A 177 26.83 13.15 7.59
N GLN A 178 27.49 12.75 8.68
CA GLN A 178 27.77 13.60 9.85
C GLN A 178 28.87 14.66 9.67
N PHE A 179 29.76 14.51 8.69
CA PHE A 179 30.91 15.38 8.50
C PHE A 179 30.99 15.90 7.06
N PHE A 180 31.51 17.11 6.91
CA PHE A 180 31.95 17.65 5.63
C PHE A 180 33.31 18.33 5.72
N GLY A 181 34.06 18.28 4.62
CA GLY A 181 35.35 18.95 4.46
C GLY A 181 35.28 20.01 3.37
N LEU A 182 35.99 21.12 3.58
CA LEU A 182 36.18 22.19 2.59
C LEU A 182 37.66 22.29 2.24
N GLU A 183 38.01 22.04 0.98
CA GLU A 183 39.39 21.98 0.45
C GLU A 183 39.64 22.99 -0.68
N ASN A 184 40.88 23.50 -0.79
CA ASN A 184 41.41 24.27 -1.92
C ASN A 184 40.66 25.58 -2.26
N VAL A 185 40.31 26.37 -1.25
CA VAL A 185 39.49 27.60 -1.41
C VAL A 185 39.96 28.55 -2.52
N GLY A 186 39.01 29.03 -3.33
CA GLY A 186 39.25 30.02 -4.38
C GLY A 186 40.07 29.52 -5.59
N GLY A 187 40.31 28.21 -5.71
CA GLY A 187 41.25 27.65 -6.70
C GLY A 187 40.86 27.73 -8.18
N SER A 188 39.72 28.34 -8.56
CA SER A 188 39.47 28.78 -9.96
C SER A 188 38.26 29.71 -10.14
N GLY A 189 37.31 29.74 -9.21
CA GLY A 189 36.26 30.75 -9.16
C GLY A 189 36.72 32.01 -8.41
N SER A 190 36.24 33.20 -8.81
CA SER A 190 36.58 34.47 -8.16
C SER A 190 35.96 34.69 -6.77
N ASP A 191 35.39 33.64 -6.16
CA ASP A 191 34.70 33.71 -4.87
C ASP A 191 35.56 33.09 -3.75
N PRO A 192 36.03 33.89 -2.77
CA PRO A 192 36.86 33.43 -1.67
C PRO A 192 36.10 32.58 -0.63
N ASN A 193 34.79 32.37 -0.80
CA ASN A 193 33.97 31.53 0.07
C ASN A 193 33.59 30.20 -0.61
N THR A 194 34.37 29.72 -1.58
CA THR A 194 34.07 28.47 -2.29
C THR A 194 35.26 27.51 -2.32
N ALA A 195 34.98 26.22 -2.14
CA ALA A 195 35.95 25.13 -2.04
C ALA A 195 35.44 23.84 -2.72
N TYR A 196 36.31 22.84 -2.86
CA TYR A 196 35.86 21.47 -3.05
C TYR A 196 35.17 20.98 -1.77
N CYS A 197 34.02 20.32 -1.96
CA CYS A 197 33.28 19.70 -0.87
C CYS A 197 33.59 18.21 -0.79
N SER A 198 33.90 17.73 0.40
CA SER A 198 33.98 16.31 0.71
C SER A 198 32.98 15.98 1.83
N THR A 199 32.40 14.77 1.84
CA THR A 199 31.40 14.37 2.84
C THR A 199 31.67 12.97 3.39
N GLY A 200 31.31 12.70 4.65
CA GLY A 200 31.66 11.45 5.31
C GLY A 200 31.01 11.24 6.68
N ASN A 201 31.15 10.02 7.22
CA ASN A 201 30.47 9.57 8.45
C ASN A 201 31.41 9.10 9.57
N ASP A 202 32.73 9.08 9.34
CA ASP A 202 33.70 8.68 10.35
C ASP A 202 34.77 9.76 10.53
N VAL A 203 34.83 10.30 11.76
CA VAL A 203 35.81 11.32 12.15
C VAL A 203 37.24 10.78 12.11
N ALA A 204 37.48 9.50 12.42
CA ALA A 204 38.82 8.92 12.36
C ALA A 204 39.34 8.86 10.92
N THR A 205 38.48 8.46 9.98
CA THR A 205 38.75 8.47 8.53
C THR A 205 38.94 9.90 8.00
N ALA A 206 38.09 10.86 8.41
CA ALA A 206 38.26 12.28 8.04
C ALA A 206 39.59 12.90 8.53
N GLN A 207 40.11 12.42 9.68
CA GLN A 207 41.34 12.90 10.31
C GLN A 207 42.58 12.03 10.02
N LYS A 208 42.45 10.98 9.19
CA LYS A 208 43.43 9.86 9.07
C LYS A 208 44.85 10.27 8.67
N TYR A 209 45.03 11.41 8.00
CA TYR A 209 46.33 11.94 7.58
C TYR A 209 46.91 13.00 8.54
N GLY A 210 46.30 13.18 9.71
CA GLY A 210 46.78 14.07 10.77
C GLY A 210 46.47 15.56 10.54
N PRO A 211 46.58 16.37 11.60
CA PRO A 211 46.27 17.79 11.55
C PRO A 211 47.31 18.59 10.75
N TYR A 212 46.86 19.62 10.03
CA TYR A 212 47.72 20.49 9.22
C TYR A 212 47.22 21.94 9.24
N VAL A 213 47.90 22.78 10.03
CA VAL A 213 47.44 24.14 10.33
C VAL A 213 47.87 25.25 9.34
N PRO A 214 49.05 25.23 8.67
CA PRO A 214 49.53 26.42 7.94
C PRO A 214 48.89 26.70 6.58
N LEU A 215 47.93 25.89 6.10
CA LEU A 215 47.25 26.08 4.81
C LEU A 215 45.75 26.40 4.92
N CYS A 216 45.21 26.66 6.11
CA CYS A 216 43.84 27.14 6.25
C CYS A 216 43.74 28.67 6.15
N SER A 217 42.66 29.15 5.52
CA SER A 217 42.31 30.56 5.49
C SER A 217 40.84 30.76 5.85
N GLN A 218 40.54 31.88 6.51
CA GLN A 218 39.16 32.26 6.82
C GLN A 218 38.55 32.96 5.59
N GLY A 219 37.39 32.48 5.15
CA GLY A 219 36.57 33.13 4.13
C GLY A 219 35.98 34.44 4.62
N SER A 220 35.42 35.23 3.71
CA SER A 220 34.69 36.47 4.04
C SER A 220 33.33 36.21 4.72
N ASP A 221 32.87 34.96 4.69
CA ASP A 221 31.75 34.42 5.49
C ASP A 221 32.14 34.06 6.95
N GLY A 222 33.41 34.21 7.31
CA GLY A 222 33.95 33.86 8.63
C GLY A 222 34.23 32.36 8.81
N GLN A 223 33.99 31.52 7.81
CA GLN A 223 34.25 30.08 7.88
C GLN A 223 35.71 29.76 7.55
N THR A 224 36.24 28.67 8.10
CA THR A 224 37.59 28.21 7.80
C THR A 224 37.54 27.27 6.61
N TYR A 225 38.37 27.53 5.61
CA TYR A 225 38.54 26.67 4.46
C TYR A 225 39.95 26.11 4.42
N GLY A 226 40.11 24.88 3.94
CA GLY A 226 41.40 24.28 3.69
C GLY A 226 42.04 24.77 2.39
N GLY A 227 43.36 24.69 2.34
CA GLY A 227 44.15 24.90 1.12
C GLY A 227 44.19 23.64 0.26
N ALA A 228 45.08 23.59 -0.73
CA ALA A 228 45.27 22.40 -1.56
C ALA A 228 45.72 21.20 -0.70
N SER A 229 45.05 20.05 -0.84
CA SER A 229 45.30 18.82 -0.08
C SER A 229 45.16 18.98 1.45
N VAL A 230 44.27 19.87 1.88
CA VAL A 230 43.87 20.05 3.28
C VAL A 230 42.36 20.26 3.33
N ASN A 231 41.65 19.44 4.11
CA ASN A 231 40.24 19.73 4.42
C ASN A 231 40.15 20.53 5.72
N ALA A 232 39.42 21.64 5.68
CA ALA A 232 38.81 22.19 6.90
C ALA A 232 37.59 21.30 7.23
N ILE A 233 37.71 20.49 8.28
CA ILE A 233 36.71 19.50 8.68
C ILE A 233 35.68 20.12 9.61
N TYR A 234 34.43 19.92 9.25
CA TYR A 234 33.25 20.32 10.01
C TYR A 234 32.42 19.10 10.38
N GLN A 235 32.01 19.02 11.64
CA GLN A 235 30.99 18.12 12.11
C GLN A 235 29.64 18.83 12.04
N LEU A 236 28.67 18.29 11.30
CA LEU A 236 27.28 18.68 11.48
C LEU A 236 26.92 18.41 12.94
N ASN A 237 26.60 19.47 13.71
CA ASN A 237 26.22 19.30 15.10
C ASN A 237 24.77 18.80 15.21
N GLY A 238 24.44 17.65 14.64
CA GLY A 238 23.12 17.04 14.71
C GLY A 238 22.62 16.76 16.13
N ASP A 239 23.47 16.97 17.16
CA ASP A 239 23.29 16.56 18.54
C ASP A 239 23.68 17.60 19.61
N VAL A 240 23.78 18.91 19.31
CA VAL A 240 23.63 19.92 20.40
C VAL A 240 22.21 20.43 20.44
N ALA A 241 21.56 20.18 21.55
CA ALA A 241 20.45 21.01 21.98
C ALA A 241 21.01 22.25 22.69
N SER A 242 20.56 23.45 22.29
CA SER A 242 20.93 24.70 22.94
C SER A 242 20.35 24.79 24.36
N TYR A 243 21.23 24.90 25.36
CA TYR A 243 20.82 25.06 26.75
C TYR A 243 20.17 26.44 26.99
N LEU A 244 18.92 26.46 27.46
CA LEU A 244 18.12 27.66 27.69
C LEU A 244 18.16 28.18 29.13
N GLY A 245 18.84 27.46 30.04
CA GLY A 245 18.90 27.77 31.46
C GLY A 245 18.02 26.87 32.34
N CYS A 246 18.03 27.15 33.63
CA CYS A 246 17.23 26.42 34.62
C CYS A 246 15.97 27.18 35.02
N TYR A 247 14.89 26.44 35.19
CA TYR A 247 13.56 26.95 35.52
C TYR A 247 12.93 26.09 36.61
N LYS A 248 12.14 26.70 37.48
CA LYS A 248 11.44 25.97 38.55
C LYS A 248 10.38 25.05 37.95
N ASP A 249 10.02 24.03 38.70
CA ASP A 249 9.00 23.05 38.35
C ASP A 249 8.18 22.67 39.59
N ASP A 250 6.90 22.37 39.40
CA ASP A 250 5.97 22.05 40.48
C ASP A 250 5.61 20.56 40.41
N PRO A 251 5.98 19.73 41.41
CA PRO A 251 5.63 18.31 41.42
C PRO A 251 4.13 17.99 41.31
N SER A 252 3.26 18.91 41.74
CA SER A 252 1.80 18.78 41.64
C SER A 252 1.23 19.29 40.31
N ALA A 253 1.99 20.11 39.59
CA ALA A 253 1.59 20.74 38.33
C ALA A 253 2.81 20.94 37.41
N ARG A 254 3.34 19.86 36.84
CA ARG A 254 4.60 19.89 36.07
C ARG A 254 4.55 20.88 34.91
N ALA A 255 5.64 21.64 34.72
CA ALA A 255 5.84 22.62 33.64
C ALA A 255 6.04 21.96 32.26
N MET A 256 6.54 20.73 32.26
CA MET A 256 6.82 19.93 31.07
C MET A 256 6.28 18.51 31.30
N THR A 257 5.94 17.80 30.22
CA THR A 257 5.51 16.41 30.31
C THR A 257 6.72 15.54 30.65
N MET A 258 6.67 14.79 31.75
CA MET A 258 7.77 13.88 32.09
C MET A 258 7.83 12.70 31.11
N SER A 259 9.02 12.20 30.82
CA SER A 259 9.23 11.03 29.97
C SER A 259 8.64 9.76 30.60
N GLY A 260 7.71 9.12 29.91
CA GLY A 260 7.11 7.86 30.33
C GLY A 260 5.82 7.56 29.56
N PRO A 261 5.23 6.36 29.75
CA PRO A 261 3.97 6.01 29.13
C PRO A 261 2.80 6.76 29.78
N ASP A 262 1.93 7.28 28.92
CA ASP A 262 0.62 7.79 29.31
C ASP A 262 -0.32 6.61 29.61
N LEU A 263 -0.38 6.21 30.87
CA LEU A 263 -1.16 5.05 31.34
C LEU A 263 -2.68 5.21 31.12
N THR A 264 -3.18 6.42 30.83
CA THR A 264 -4.61 6.63 30.52
C THR A 264 -5.03 6.01 29.18
N LYS A 265 -4.06 5.70 28.31
CA LYS A 265 -4.26 5.03 27.01
C LYS A 265 -4.33 3.50 27.11
N TYR A 266 -4.12 2.92 28.29
CA TYR A 266 -4.08 1.48 28.50
C TYR A 266 -5.33 0.98 29.25
N SER A 267 -5.71 -0.26 28.98
CA SER A 267 -6.85 -0.90 29.64
C SER A 267 -6.55 -1.19 31.11
N PRO A 268 -7.53 -1.06 32.03
CA PRO A 268 -7.37 -1.54 33.41
C PRO A 268 -7.21 -3.06 33.46
N VAL A 269 -6.45 -3.54 34.44
CA VAL A 269 -6.42 -4.98 34.77
C VAL A 269 -7.74 -5.40 35.43
N PHE A 270 -7.97 -6.71 35.48
CA PHE A 270 -9.02 -7.32 36.28
C PHE A 270 -8.41 -7.82 37.59
N VAL A 271 -9.07 -7.51 38.71
CA VAL A 271 -8.77 -8.12 40.01
C VAL A 271 -9.40 -9.51 40.04
N CYS A 272 -8.58 -10.55 40.14
CA CYS A 272 -8.98 -11.95 40.10
C CYS A 272 -9.25 -12.52 41.51
N GLY A 273 -8.71 -11.87 42.54
CA GLY A 273 -8.95 -12.18 43.95
C GLY A 273 -7.92 -11.50 44.85
N GLN A 274 -8.22 -11.32 46.14
CA GLN A 274 -7.24 -10.87 47.13
C GLN A 274 -6.18 -11.96 47.39
N ASN A 275 -5.04 -11.59 47.99
CA ASN A 275 -4.14 -12.56 48.62
C ASN A 275 -4.95 -13.55 49.50
N GLY A 276 -4.73 -14.86 49.36
CA GLY A 276 -5.56 -15.88 49.99
C GLY A 276 -6.66 -16.52 49.11
N SER A 277 -7.03 -15.89 48.00
CA SER A 277 -8.14 -16.35 47.14
C SER A 277 -7.78 -17.59 46.32
N ALA A 278 -8.74 -18.49 46.15
CA ALA A 278 -8.62 -19.62 45.22
C ALA A 278 -8.46 -19.10 43.76
N PRO A 279 -7.71 -19.80 42.89
CA PRO A 279 -7.08 -21.12 43.11
C PRO A 279 -5.72 -21.07 43.83
N TRP A 280 -5.10 -19.90 43.93
CA TRP A 280 -3.74 -19.71 44.46
C TRP A 280 -3.65 -19.96 45.97
N GLY A 281 -4.64 -19.47 46.70
CA GLY A 281 -4.77 -19.67 48.14
C GLY A 281 -3.91 -18.74 49.00
N THR A 282 -3.79 -19.06 50.27
CA THR A 282 -3.01 -18.29 51.26
C THR A 282 -1.54 -18.69 51.23
N THR A 283 -0.66 -17.71 51.04
CA THR A 283 0.78 -17.88 51.26
C THR A 283 1.19 -17.08 52.49
N GLU A 284 1.60 -17.77 53.56
CA GLU A 284 1.98 -17.14 54.84
C GLU A 284 3.19 -16.18 54.70
N SER A 285 3.94 -16.27 53.59
CA SER A 285 5.18 -15.52 53.34
C SER A 285 4.99 -14.18 52.62
N PHE A 286 3.86 -13.92 51.95
CA PHE A 286 3.71 -12.73 51.11
C PHE A 286 3.59 -11.42 51.91
N GLY A 287 3.09 -11.49 53.16
CA GLY A 287 3.12 -10.39 54.14
C GLY A 287 2.17 -9.20 53.91
N ASP A 288 1.86 -8.86 52.66
CA ASP A 288 0.92 -7.80 52.30
C ASP A 288 -0.52 -8.35 52.15
N PRO A 289 -1.49 -7.87 52.94
CA PRO A 289 -2.90 -8.30 52.86
C PRO A 289 -3.75 -7.47 51.88
N TYR A 290 -3.23 -6.35 51.36
CA TYR A 290 -3.96 -5.44 50.47
C TYR A 290 -3.73 -5.77 48.99
N ALA A 291 -2.55 -6.30 48.66
CA ALA A 291 -2.25 -6.82 47.35
C ALA A 291 -3.28 -7.87 46.88
N SER A 292 -3.61 -7.78 45.60
CA SER A 292 -4.55 -8.66 44.90
C SER A 292 -3.88 -9.32 43.70
N TRP A 293 -4.34 -10.53 43.38
CA TRP A 293 -4.05 -11.18 42.12
C TRP A 293 -4.73 -10.40 40.98
N ILE A 294 -3.95 -10.03 39.98
CA ILE A 294 -4.41 -9.26 38.81
C ILE A 294 -4.07 -9.96 37.50
N TRP A 295 -4.90 -9.74 36.48
CA TRP A 295 -4.66 -10.25 35.12
C TRP A 295 -5.27 -9.34 34.04
N TYR A 296 -4.96 -9.60 32.77
CA TYR A 296 -5.47 -8.83 31.63
C TYR A 296 -6.82 -9.32 31.07
N THR A 297 -7.38 -10.42 31.60
CA THR A 297 -8.74 -10.90 31.28
C THR A 297 -9.58 -11.05 32.54
N ALA A 298 -10.88 -10.80 32.41
CA ALA A 298 -11.85 -11.16 33.43
C ALA A 298 -11.82 -12.67 33.72
N ASP A 299 -12.18 -13.03 34.95
CA ASP A 299 -12.31 -14.42 35.42
C ASP A 299 -11.07 -15.31 35.23
N ALA A 300 -9.87 -14.71 35.15
CA ALA A 300 -8.61 -15.41 34.98
C ALA A 300 -8.33 -16.45 36.09
N GLN A 301 -8.90 -16.29 37.28
CA GLN A 301 -8.86 -17.28 38.37
C GLN A 301 -9.59 -18.61 38.04
N ASN A 302 -10.50 -18.60 37.06
CA ASN A 302 -11.20 -19.79 36.56
C ASN A 302 -10.60 -20.35 35.26
N GLY A 303 -9.82 -19.53 34.54
CA GLY A 303 -9.19 -19.89 33.28
C GLY A 303 -8.87 -18.65 32.45
N ALA A 304 -7.60 -18.49 32.08
CA ALA A 304 -7.12 -17.41 31.23
C ALA A 304 -6.64 -17.94 29.85
N PRO A 305 -6.50 -17.07 28.83
CA PRO A 305 -5.94 -17.47 27.54
C PRO A 305 -4.48 -17.91 27.67
N VAL A 306 -4.07 -18.89 26.86
CA VAL A 306 -2.64 -19.21 26.63
C VAL A 306 -2.02 -18.09 25.82
N ASN A 307 -0.95 -17.47 26.31
CA ASN A 307 -0.31 -16.32 25.67
C ASN A 307 1.22 -16.47 25.53
N THR A 308 1.75 -17.69 25.57
CA THR A 308 3.18 -18.00 25.37
C THR A 308 3.79 -17.42 24.09
N GLY A 309 3.01 -17.29 23.02
CA GLY A 309 3.41 -16.65 21.76
C GLY A 309 3.16 -15.14 21.68
N ALA A 310 2.47 -14.55 22.66
CA ALA A 310 2.18 -13.12 22.74
C ALA A 310 2.01 -12.67 24.21
N PRO A 311 3.11 -12.62 25.00
CA PRO A 311 3.06 -12.19 26.39
C PRO A 311 2.45 -10.79 26.54
N VAL A 312 1.74 -10.55 27.64
CA VAL A 312 1.08 -9.26 27.92
C VAL A 312 1.84 -8.54 29.02
N THR A 313 2.03 -7.23 28.88
CA THR A 313 2.65 -6.39 29.91
C THR A 313 1.57 -5.82 30.82
N LEU A 314 1.62 -6.12 32.12
CA LEU A 314 0.93 -5.35 33.15
C LEU A 314 1.87 -4.24 33.63
N ILE A 315 1.36 -3.04 33.89
CA ILE A 315 2.17 -1.87 34.30
C ILE A 315 1.45 -1.01 35.34
N TYR A 316 2.22 -0.42 36.24
CA TYR A 316 1.79 0.59 37.20
C TYR A 316 2.84 1.70 37.33
N ASN A 317 2.40 2.88 37.73
CA ASN A 317 3.24 4.05 38.00
C ASN A 317 3.05 4.48 39.45
N PHE A 318 4.11 4.44 40.24
CA PHE A 318 4.13 4.89 41.64
C PHE A 318 5.10 6.06 41.79
N ASN A 319 4.74 7.07 42.60
CA ASN A 319 5.55 8.28 42.75
C ASN A 319 6.27 8.30 44.10
N TYR A 320 7.59 8.10 44.07
CA TYR A 320 8.43 8.21 45.26
C TYR A 320 8.79 9.68 45.52
N THR A 321 8.31 10.23 46.64
CA THR A 321 8.43 11.67 46.95
C THR A 321 9.76 12.08 47.59
N GLY A 322 10.68 11.13 47.84
CA GLY A 322 12.01 11.43 48.38
C GLY A 322 12.95 12.06 47.35
N THR A 323 14.07 12.61 47.85
CA THR A 323 15.04 13.39 47.06
C THR A 323 16.31 12.64 46.68
N SER A 324 16.45 11.38 47.11
CA SER A 324 17.60 10.51 46.83
C SER A 324 17.13 9.11 46.46
N TYR A 325 17.99 8.32 45.80
CA TYR A 325 17.72 6.90 45.59
C TYR A 325 17.56 6.14 46.92
N ILE A 326 16.65 5.17 46.95
CA ILE A 326 16.45 4.25 48.09
C ILE A 326 16.58 2.79 47.68
N LYS A 327 16.79 1.92 48.68
CA LYS A 327 16.66 0.47 48.55
C LYS A 327 15.29 0.02 49.01
N ALA A 328 14.73 -0.95 48.29
CA ALA A 328 13.44 -1.55 48.57
C ALA A 328 13.46 -3.03 48.17
N THR A 329 12.57 -3.81 48.74
CA THR A 329 12.38 -5.22 48.40
C THR A 329 11.03 -5.37 47.71
N LEU A 330 11.03 -5.93 46.49
CA LEU A 330 9.84 -6.45 45.83
C LEU A 330 9.60 -7.88 46.31
N ILE A 331 8.37 -8.20 46.66
CA ILE A 331 7.90 -9.57 46.92
C ILE A 331 6.83 -9.93 45.88
N GLY A 332 6.84 -11.14 45.35
CA GLY A 332 5.98 -11.49 44.21
C GLY A 332 5.84 -12.97 43.89
N MET A 333 4.75 -13.27 43.17
CA MET A 333 4.37 -14.58 42.63
C MET A 333 3.63 -14.39 41.31
N CYS A 334 3.68 -15.37 40.41
CA CYS A 334 2.98 -15.33 39.14
C CYS A 334 2.63 -16.73 38.62
N ASP A 335 1.41 -16.87 38.13
CA ASP A 335 0.85 -18.08 37.56
C ASP A 335 0.67 -17.88 36.04
N ASP A 336 1.46 -18.51 35.16
CA ASP A 336 2.58 -19.43 35.44
C ASP A 336 3.91 -18.73 35.73
N MET A 337 4.16 -17.59 35.05
CA MET A 337 5.41 -16.83 35.18
C MET A 337 5.27 -15.39 34.71
N CYS A 338 6.10 -14.50 35.26
CA CYS A 338 6.32 -13.18 34.70
C CYS A 338 7.77 -12.73 34.79
N ASP A 339 8.18 -11.92 33.82
CA ASP A 339 9.45 -11.17 33.85
C ASP A 339 9.16 -9.74 34.30
N VAL A 340 9.86 -9.27 35.32
CA VAL A 340 9.59 -8.00 36.00
C VAL A 340 10.64 -6.96 35.65
N TYR A 341 10.17 -5.72 35.44
CA TYR A 341 10.95 -4.59 34.97
C TYR A 341 10.68 -3.35 35.85
N LEU A 342 11.74 -2.68 36.31
CA LEU A 342 11.66 -1.37 36.97
C LEU A 342 12.24 -0.31 36.03
N ASN A 343 11.41 0.67 35.66
CA ASN A 343 11.69 1.63 34.60
C ASN A 343 12.28 0.93 33.38
N SER A 344 11.59 -0.09 32.85
CA SER A 344 12.02 -0.89 31.69
C SER A 344 13.34 -1.67 31.81
N ASN A 345 14.07 -1.60 32.93
CA ASN A 345 15.21 -2.46 33.21
C ASN A 345 14.71 -3.78 33.80
N PHE A 346 15.08 -4.92 33.23
CA PHE A 346 14.77 -6.23 33.80
C PHE A 346 15.44 -6.38 35.17
N ILE A 347 14.65 -6.72 36.20
CA ILE A 347 15.12 -6.87 37.59
C ILE A 347 15.04 -8.32 38.09
N GLY A 348 14.28 -9.19 37.44
CA GLY A 348 14.13 -10.60 37.77
C GLY A 348 12.79 -11.15 37.29
N SER A 349 12.51 -12.41 37.62
CA SER A 349 11.27 -13.10 37.22
C SER A 349 10.57 -13.69 38.43
N PHE A 350 9.24 -13.75 38.40
CA PHE A 350 8.43 -14.53 39.33
C PHE A 350 7.81 -15.74 38.63
N LYS A 351 7.63 -16.82 39.38
CA LYS A 351 7.02 -18.09 38.97
C LYS A 351 6.30 -18.71 40.14
N GLY A 352 5.31 -19.56 39.87
CA GLY A 352 4.55 -20.22 40.90
C GLY A 352 3.57 -19.29 41.61
N GLY A 353 2.65 -19.91 42.34
CA GLY A 353 1.42 -19.29 42.84
C GLY A 353 0.30 -20.33 42.95
N TRP A 354 0.36 -21.36 42.11
CA TRP A 354 -0.54 -22.51 42.19
C TRP A 354 -0.27 -23.40 43.43
N GLY A 355 -1.31 -23.72 44.20
CA GLY A 355 -1.30 -24.84 45.14
C GLY A 355 -0.68 -24.61 46.53
N GLN A 356 -0.61 -23.36 47.02
CA GLN A 356 -0.22 -22.98 48.40
C GLN A 356 1.16 -23.44 48.92
N LYS A 357 2.06 -23.99 48.10
CA LYS A 357 3.33 -24.57 48.56
C LYS A 357 4.60 -23.83 48.15
N GLU A 358 4.54 -23.01 47.11
CA GLU A 358 5.69 -22.23 46.68
C GLU A 358 5.84 -20.97 47.54
N PRO A 359 7.03 -20.67 48.09
CA PRO A 359 7.26 -19.43 48.83
C PRO A 359 7.25 -18.24 47.86
N SER A 360 6.76 -17.10 48.34
CA SER A 360 6.87 -15.84 47.59
C SER A 360 8.35 -15.49 47.35
N GLN A 361 8.65 -15.07 46.12
CA GLN A 361 10.01 -14.73 45.70
C GLN A 361 10.30 -13.25 45.95
N THR A 362 11.57 -12.89 46.18
CA THR A 362 11.97 -11.50 46.43
C THR A 362 13.03 -11.00 45.45
N ILE A 363 12.94 -9.73 45.08
CA ILE A 363 13.87 -9.03 44.18
C ILE A 363 14.27 -7.70 44.85
N ALA A 364 15.56 -7.41 44.91
CA ALA A 364 16.07 -6.14 45.45
C ALA A 364 15.93 -5.02 44.41
N LEU A 365 15.38 -3.88 44.84
CA LEU A 365 15.11 -2.70 44.02
C LEU A 365 16.04 -1.53 44.37
N SER A 366 16.16 -0.59 43.42
CA SER A 366 16.81 0.71 43.63
C SER A 366 15.89 1.78 43.04
N ILE A 367 15.11 2.44 43.88
CA ILE A 367 14.04 3.36 43.45
C ILE A 367 14.60 4.77 43.28
N ALA A 368 14.25 5.44 42.18
CA ALA A 368 14.63 6.82 41.91
C ALA A 368 13.64 7.83 42.53
N PRO A 369 14.03 9.07 42.85
CA PRO A 369 13.12 10.18 43.11
C PRO A 369 12.08 10.37 42.00
N GLY A 370 10.82 10.66 42.34
CA GLY A 370 9.72 10.91 41.40
C GLY A 370 8.96 9.65 40.95
N PRO A 371 8.22 9.70 39.83
CA PRO A 371 7.46 8.56 39.31
C PRO A 371 8.40 7.44 38.87
N ASN A 372 8.00 6.21 39.13
CA ASN A 372 8.70 4.99 38.73
C ASN A 372 7.66 4.03 38.13
N TYR A 373 8.03 3.36 37.05
CA TYR A 373 7.18 2.41 36.35
C TYR A 373 7.61 0.99 36.68
N ILE A 374 6.74 0.24 37.36
CA ILE A 374 6.90 -1.20 37.54
C ILE A 374 6.06 -1.91 36.47
N ALA A 375 6.66 -2.89 35.79
CA ALA A 375 5.96 -3.68 34.78
C ALA A 375 6.27 -5.17 34.94
N ALA A 376 5.28 -6.03 34.65
CA ALA A 376 5.43 -7.48 34.59
C ALA A 376 4.93 -7.99 33.24
N VAL A 377 5.80 -8.65 32.49
CA VAL A 377 5.47 -9.37 31.26
C VAL A 377 4.97 -10.75 31.66
N VAL A 378 3.65 -10.95 31.64
CA VAL A 378 2.98 -12.13 32.20
C VAL A 378 2.69 -13.19 31.14
N ILE A 379 2.92 -14.46 31.50
CA ILE A 379 2.75 -15.64 30.64
C ILE A 379 1.92 -16.70 31.36
N ASN A 380 0.93 -17.23 30.64
CA ASN A 380 0.09 -18.37 30.99
C ASN A 380 0.25 -19.46 29.92
N ASN A 381 0.52 -20.69 30.35
CA ASN A 381 0.59 -21.89 29.51
C ASN A 381 -0.77 -22.61 29.42
N GLY A 382 -1.72 -22.29 30.31
CA GLY A 382 -3.12 -22.73 30.26
C GLY A 382 -3.69 -23.08 31.63
N GLY A 383 -5.00 -22.87 31.78
CA GLY A 383 -5.64 -22.89 33.10
C GLY A 383 -5.77 -21.47 33.65
N PRO A 384 -5.96 -21.30 34.96
CA PRO A 384 -6.01 -19.99 35.58
C PRO A 384 -4.68 -19.23 35.46
N ALA A 385 -4.73 -17.91 35.63
CA ALA A 385 -3.53 -17.08 35.60
C ALA A 385 -3.70 -15.80 36.42
N GLY A 386 -2.58 -15.29 36.93
CA GLY A 386 -2.55 -14.12 37.80
C GLY A 386 -1.13 -13.74 38.16
N VAL A 387 -0.92 -12.46 38.49
CA VAL A 387 0.29 -12.00 39.19
C VAL A 387 -0.10 -11.26 40.46
N ILE A 388 0.70 -11.40 41.52
CA ILE A 388 0.57 -10.62 42.74
C ILE A 388 1.98 -10.17 43.17
N MET A 389 2.14 -8.88 43.46
CA MET A 389 3.42 -8.33 43.94
C MET A 389 3.22 -7.07 44.77
N SER A 390 4.15 -6.80 45.66
CA SER A 390 4.18 -5.62 46.53
C SER A 390 5.63 -5.20 46.77
N ALA A 391 5.90 -3.91 46.89
CA ALA A 391 7.23 -3.38 47.16
C ALA A 391 7.27 -2.63 48.49
N THR A 392 8.30 -2.89 49.31
CA THR A 392 8.48 -2.27 50.61
C THR A 392 9.82 -1.56 50.70
N ASN A 393 9.84 -0.33 51.22
CA ASN A 393 11.07 0.42 51.50
C ASN A 393 11.91 -0.32 52.56
N ASP A 394 13.18 -0.60 52.26
CA ASP A 394 14.03 -1.42 53.14
C ASP A 394 14.33 -0.74 54.47
N ALA A 395 14.34 0.60 54.49
CA ALA A 395 14.65 1.40 55.68
C ALA A 395 13.42 1.68 56.54
N THR A 396 12.31 2.12 55.95
CA THR A 396 11.10 2.52 56.71
C THR A 396 10.10 1.39 56.92
N LYS A 397 10.18 0.31 56.13
CA LYS A 397 9.20 -0.79 56.06
C LYS A 397 7.80 -0.36 55.59
N GLU A 398 7.67 0.82 55.00
CA GLU A 398 6.44 1.28 54.35
C GLU A 398 6.30 0.66 52.96
N PHE A 399 5.06 0.35 52.57
CA PHE A 399 4.74 -0.06 51.20
C PHE A 399 4.90 1.11 50.21
N LEU A 400 5.40 0.80 49.02
CA LEU A 400 5.62 1.73 47.91
C LEU A 400 4.55 1.56 46.82
N PHE A 401 4.10 0.32 46.61
CA PHE A 401 2.96 -0.08 45.80
C PHE A 401 2.63 -1.56 46.03
N GLU A 402 1.42 -1.95 45.64
CA GLU A 402 0.87 -3.29 45.61
C GLU A 402 0.18 -3.56 44.25
N THR A 403 -0.19 -4.81 43.95
CA THR A 403 -1.02 -5.14 42.78
C THR A 403 -2.50 -4.97 43.07
N ASP A 404 -3.18 -4.13 42.30
CA ASP A 404 -4.58 -3.76 42.50
C ASP A 404 -5.29 -3.38 41.18
N ALA A 405 -6.49 -2.79 41.27
CA ALA A 405 -7.26 -2.36 40.11
C ALA A 405 -6.71 -1.12 39.35
N ASP A 406 -5.76 -0.38 39.93
CA ASP A 406 -5.16 0.80 39.30
C ASP A 406 -4.04 0.43 38.32
N TRP A 407 -3.57 -0.82 38.33
CA TRP A 407 -2.71 -1.37 37.28
C TRP A 407 -3.40 -1.34 35.92
N LYS A 408 -2.58 -1.30 34.87
CA LYS A 408 -3.01 -1.28 33.46
C LYS A 408 -2.35 -2.42 32.69
N TYR A 409 -2.89 -2.80 31.55
CA TYR A 409 -2.24 -3.77 30.65
C TYR A 409 -2.12 -3.28 29.21
N THR A 410 -1.09 -3.77 28.52
CA THR A 410 -0.82 -3.52 27.11
C THR A 410 -0.01 -4.65 26.48
N ASN A 411 -0.06 -4.76 25.15
CA ASN A 411 0.82 -5.65 24.38
C ASN A 411 2.17 -4.98 24.04
N THR A 412 2.40 -3.73 24.47
CA THR A 412 3.68 -3.03 24.32
C THR A 412 4.73 -3.64 25.27
N PRO A 413 5.91 -4.09 24.79
CA PRO A 413 6.98 -4.57 25.67
C PRO A 413 7.56 -3.44 26.52
N PRO A 414 7.98 -3.69 27.78
CA PRO A 414 8.47 -2.64 28.69
C PRO A 414 9.57 -1.74 28.09
N LEU A 415 10.51 -2.31 27.33
CA LEU A 415 11.60 -1.56 26.68
C LEU A 415 11.14 -0.44 25.73
N GLN A 416 9.92 -0.51 25.20
CA GLN A 416 9.34 0.53 24.35
C GLN A 416 8.53 1.58 25.14
N MET A 417 8.24 1.32 26.41
CA MET A 417 7.34 2.15 27.23
C MET A 417 8.09 3.26 27.98
N VAL A 418 9.23 2.93 28.60
CA VAL A 418 10.14 3.89 29.24
C VAL A 418 11.52 3.77 28.60
N PRO A 419 11.76 4.41 27.43
CA PRO A 419 13.09 4.47 26.83
C PRO A 419 14.13 4.94 27.86
N ASN A 420 15.31 4.34 27.85
CA ASN A 420 16.41 4.61 28.79
C ASN A 420 16.08 4.49 30.29
N GLY A 421 14.90 3.99 30.68
CA GLY A 421 14.56 3.64 32.05
C GLY A 421 14.72 4.74 33.10
N GLN A 422 14.34 5.97 32.75
CA GLN A 422 14.57 7.18 33.57
C GLN A 422 16.03 7.47 33.94
N ASN A 423 16.98 6.81 33.28
CA ASN A 423 18.40 7.01 33.47
C ASN A 423 18.95 7.91 32.35
N TYR A 424 18.46 9.14 32.27
CA TYR A 424 18.80 10.03 31.16
C TYR A 424 20.09 10.82 31.39
N SER A 425 20.84 10.96 30.30
CA SER A 425 21.82 12.02 30.09
C SER A 425 21.21 13.05 29.13
N VAL A 426 21.87 14.19 28.93
CA VAL A 426 21.42 15.19 27.95
C VAL A 426 21.24 14.57 26.55
N ALA A 427 22.17 13.73 26.12
CA ALA A 427 22.09 13.05 24.82
C ALA A 427 20.90 12.08 24.72
N THR A 428 20.60 11.30 25.76
CA THR A 428 19.47 10.35 25.69
C THR A 428 18.12 11.03 25.88
N CYS A 429 18.05 12.15 26.62
CA CYS A 429 16.83 12.96 26.74
C CYS A 429 16.57 13.78 25.46
N GLN A 430 17.65 14.28 24.83
CA GLN A 430 17.63 14.85 23.48
C GLN A 430 17.06 13.86 22.47
N GLN A 431 17.52 12.60 22.47
CA GLN A 431 16.99 11.59 21.56
C GLN A 431 15.51 11.30 21.83
N TYR A 432 15.12 11.09 23.09
CA TYR A 432 13.70 10.89 23.46
C TYR A 432 12.80 12.04 23.00
N ALA A 433 13.28 13.28 23.09
CA ALA A 433 12.56 14.45 22.65
C ALA A 433 12.46 14.54 21.12
N LYS A 434 13.53 14.21 20.38
CA LYS A 434 13.51 14.09 18.91
C LYS A 434 12.50 13.03 18.46
N ASP A 435 12.56 11.84 19.05
CA ASP A 435 11.70 10.70 18.72
C ASP A 435 10.22 11.00 18.97
N GLY A 436 9.93 11.78 20.01
CA GLY A 436 8.57 12.24 20.34
C GLY A 436 8.09 13.47 19.56
N GLY A 437 8.88 14.04 18.65
CA GLY A 437 8.52 15.26 17.93
C GLY A 437 8.37 16.49 18.84
N TYR A 438 9.17 16.55 19.91
CA TYR A 438 9.21 17.67 20.83
C TYR A 438 10.24 18.72 20.40
N GLN A 439 10.05 19.98 20.79
CA GLN A 439 10.98 21.10 20.52
C GLN A 439 11.92 21.38 21.71
N TYR A 440 11.50 20.99 22.92
CA TYR A 440 12.22 21.26 24.16
C TYR A 440 12.29 20.00 24.99
N PHE A 441 13.40 19.82 25.69
CA PHE A 441 13.51 18.84 26.75
C PHE A 441 14.20 19.43 27.97
N ALA A 442 14.10 18.75 29.10
CA ALA A 442 14.81 19.15 30.31
C ALA A 442 15.21 17.95 31.15
N LEU A 443 16.21 18.17 32.01
CA LEU A 443 16.68 17.18 32.96
C LEU A 443 16.54 17.69 34.39
N GLN A 444 16.05 16.80 35.26
CA GLN A 444 15.81 17.03 36.69
C GLN A 444 16.27 15.79 37.50
N ASN A 445 16.64 15.98 38.76
CA ASN A 445 16.79 14.89 39.75
C ASN A 445 17.74 13.74 39.35
N GLY A 446 19.01 14.02 39.03
CA GLY A 446 20.00 12.95 38.98
C GLY A 446 21.43 13.37 38.66
N SER A 447 22.25 12.36 38.38
CA SER A 447 23.58 12.46 37.79
C SER A 447 23.56 12.07 36.29
N THR A 448 24.72 12.06 35.62
CA THR A 448 24.83 11.68 34.20
C THR A 448 24.33 10.26 34.01
N GLY A 449 23.23 10.10 33.29
CA GLY A 449 22.61 8.78 33.10
C GLY A 449 21.81 8.28 34.31
N THR A 450 21.34 9.16 35.20
CA THR A 450 20.36 8.84 36.26
C THR A 450 19.29 9.92 36.46
N SER A 451 19.17 10.87 35.53
CA SER A 451 18.22 11.98 35.62
C SER A 451 16.90 11.69 34.90
N GLN A 452 15.84 12.32 35.38
CA GLN A 452 14.52 12.31 34.74
C GLN A 452 14.52 13.22 33.51
N CYS A 453 13.96 12.73 32.41
CA CYS A 453 13.75 13.53 31.20
C CYS A 453 12.34 14.13 31.22
N PHE A 454 12.23 15.35 30.72
CA PHE A 454 10.99 16.08 30.53
C PHE A 454 10.96 16.63 29.13
N VAL A 455 9.78 16.77 28.53
CA VAL A 455 9.60 17.20 27.13
C VAL A 455 8.46 18.20 27.00
N SER A 456 8.58 19.11 26.03
CA SER A 456 7.53 20.08 25.70
C SER A 456 7.63 20.54 24.25
N ASN A 457 6.49 20.98 23.71
CA ASN A 457 6.42 21.75 22.46
C ASN A 457 6.12 23.25 22.70
N ASN A 458 6.01 23.67 23.95
CA ASN A 458 5.74 25.05 24.34
C ASN A 458 6.76 25.53 25.39
N ILE A 459 7.60 26.50 25.00
CA ILE A 459 8.60 27.11 25.89
C ILE A 459 7.95 27.90 27.04
N ASN A 460 6.75 28.46 26.85
CA ASN A 460 6.06 29.21 27.88
C ASN A 460 5.61 28.28 29.02
N ASP A 461 5.06 27.11 28.69
CA ASP A 461 4.71 26.10 29.70
C ASP A 461 5.97 25.62 30.43
N ALA A 462 7.00 25.29 29.66
CA ALA A 462 8.26 24.77 30.17
C ALA A 462 8.98 25.73 31.14
N THR A 463 8.78 27.04 31.00
CA THR A 463 9.44 28.09 31.80
C THR A 463 8.51 28.78 32.81
N ARG A 464 7.23 28.36 32.93
CA ARG A 464 6.16 29.14 33.58
C ARG A 464 6.38 29.50 35.05
N TYR A 465 7.16 28.72 35.80
CA TYR A 465 7.47 28.98 37.21
C TYR A 465 8.70 29.88 37.42
N GLY A 466 9.28 30.41 36.33
CA GLY A 466 10.41 31.34 36.36
C GLY A 466 11.77 30.67 36.52
N LYS A 467 12.83 31.46 36.37
CA LYS A 467 14.22 30.99 36.41
C LYS A 467 14.64 30.50 37.80
N SER A 468 15.64 29.62 37.81
CA SER A 468 16.30 29.09 39.01
C SER A 468 17.81 28.92 38.78
N GLU A 469 18.60 29.02 39.85
CA GLU A 469 20.05 28.80 39.83
C GLU A 469 20.44 27.35 40.19
N GLY A 470 19.50 26.52 40.62
CA GLY A 470 19.75 25.15 41.08
C GLY A 470 20.03 24.16 39.94
N THR A 471 21.19 24.33 39.31
CA THR A 471 21.84 23.37 38.41
C THR A 471 22.97 22.62 39.10
N THR A 472 23.32 21.46 38.57
CA THR A 472 24.68 20.92 38.63
C THR A 472 25.22 20.73 37.21
N THR A 473 26.52 20.97 37.01
CA THR A 473 27.21 20.61 35.75
C THR A 473 28.00 19.34 36.00
N LEU A 474 27.80 18.33 35.17
CA LEU A 474 28.33 16.99 35.42
C LEU A 474 29.53 16.65 34.52
N ALA A 475 30.01 15.41 34.59
CA ALA A 475 31.25 14.98 33.92
C ALA A 475 31.19 15.05 32.38
N ASP A 476 29.99 15.13 31.80
CA ASP A 476 29.74 15.36 30.37
C ASP A 476 29.78 16.85 29.98
N GLY A 477 30.04 17.76 30.93
CA GLY A 477 30.04 19.21 30.72
C GLY A 477 28.64 19.80 30.49
N LYS A 478 27.57 19.07 30.78
CA LYS A 478 26.19 19.51 30.59
C LYS A 478 25.50 19.84 31.92
N ALA A 479 24.49 20.70 31.86
CA ALA A 479 23.70 21.14 33.00
C ALA A 479 22.50 20.21 33.28
N TYR A 480 22.29 19.89 34.54
CA TYR A 480 21.20 19.06 35.06
C TYR A 480 20.49 19.81 36.20
N GLY A 481 19.17 19.75 36.26
CA GLY A 481 18.38 20.42 37.28
C GLY A 481 18.33 19.63 38.59
N LEU A 482 18.35 20.35 39.73
CA LEU A 482 18.10 19.76 41.05
C LEU A 482 16.60 19.49 41.27
N ALA A 483 16.22 19.01 42.47
CA ALA A 483 14.82 18.71 42.79
C ALA A 483 13.87 19.91 42.58
N GLY A 484 12.82 19.70 41.78
CA GLY A 484 11.86 20.76 41.41
C GLY A 484 12.44 21.81 40.46
N ILE A 485 13.50 21.48 39.71
CA ILE A 485 14.14 22.38 38.76
C ILE A 485 14.44 21.64 37.45
N ASN A 486 14.03 22.23 36.33
CA ASN A 486 14.27 21.73 34.99
C ASN A 486 15.46 22.46 34.36
N ALA A 487 16.53 21.75 34.02
CA ALA A 487 17.59 22.25 33.13
C ALA A 487 17.14 22.09 31.69
N ILE A 488 16.64 23.17 31.08
CA ILE A 488 15.93 23.14 29.80
C ILE A 488 16.90 23.30 28.63
N TYR A 489 16.69 22.49 27.61
CA TYR A 489 17.37 22.50 26.33
C TYR A 489 16.33 22.67 25.21
N LYS A 490 16.64 23.50 24.23
CA LYS A 490 15.95 23.56 22.94
C LYS A 490 16.60 22.56 22.01
N LEU A 491 15.80 21.73 21.35
CA LEU A 491 16.30 20.94 20.22
C LEU A 491 16.62 21.87 19.06
N ASP A 492 17.91 22.03 18.81
CA ASP A 492 18.40 22.34 17.49
C ASP A 492 18.35 21.03 16.67
N ALA A 493 18.32 21.15 15.34
CA ALA A 493 17.30 20.46 14.56
C ALA A 493 17.83 20.06 13.15
N VAL A 494 17.16 19.24 12.32
CA VAL A 494 17.56 19.00 10.89
C VAL A 494 16.35 18.67 9.98
N GLY A 495 15.67 19.53 9.18
CA GLY A 495 14.66 19.09 8.18
C GLY A 495 13.45 20.02 7.82
N ILE A 496 12.20 19.49 7.69
CA ILE A 496 11.07 20.19 6.98
C ILE A 496 9.65 20.07 7.62
N PRO A 497 9.32 20.86 8.66
CA PRO A 497 8.01 20.85 9.34
C PRO A 497 6.77 20.91 8.43
N ASP A 498 6.81 21.71 7.36
CA ASP A 498 5.69 21.88 6.41
C ASP A 498 5.21 20.58 5.77
N ASN A 499 6.05 19.55 5.72
CA ASN A 499 5.66 18.27 5.14
C ASN A 499 4.86 17.40 6.10
N MET A 500 4.86 17.67 7.42
CA MET A 500 4.06 16.93 8.41
C MET A 500 2.56 16.91 8.08
N GLY A 501 1.93 15.76 8.25
CA GLY A 501 0.52 15.53 7.95
C GLY A 501 0.18 15.45 6.45
N LYS A 502 1.14 15.65 5.53
CA LYS A 502 0.90 15.46 4.09
C LYS A 502 0.82 13.97 3.73
N ALA A 503 0.16 13.68 2.62
CA ALA A 503 0.15 12.36 2.01
C ALA A 503 0.29 12.43 0.49
N GLY A 504 0.70 11.32 -0.12
CA GLY A 504 0.69 11.13 -1.57
C GLY A 504 0.42 9.68 -1.96
N TYR A 505 0.12 9.44 -3.23
CA TYR A 505 0.11 8.11 -3.85
C TYR A 505 1.34 7.99 -4.75
N VAL A 506 2.23 7.07 -4.40
CA VAL A 506 3.40 6.71 -5.19
C VAL A 506 2.97 5.60 -6.14
N ASP A 507 3.04 5.86 -7.45
CA ASP A 507 2.61 4.92 -8.49
C ASP A 507 3.66 3.83 -8.78
N LYS A 508 3.38 2.89 -9.71
CA LYS A 508 4.29 1.79 -10.08
C LYS A 508 5.68 2.24 -10.60
N TYR A 509 5.80 3.46 -11.09
CA TYR A 509 7.07 4.03 -11.56
C TYR A 509 7.82 4.78 -10.44
N GLY A 510 7.15 5.12 -9.34
CA GLY A 510 7.71 5.84 -8.19
C GLY A 510 7.43 7.33 -8.23
N ASN A 511 6.54 7.78 -9.11
CA ASN A 511 6.12 9.16 -9.18
C ASN A 511 4.96 9.36 -8.20
N MET A 512 5.04 10.41 -7.40
CA MET A 512 4.04 10.74 -6.40
C MET A 512 3.00 11.73 -6.93
N ALA A 513 1.72 11.38 -6.81
CA ALA A 513 0.58 12.29 -6.87
C ALA A 513 0.19 12.70 -5.44
N LYS A 514 -0.14 13.97 -5.20
CA LYS A 514 -0.41 14.45 -3.83
C LYS A 514 -1.86 14.20 -3.43
N TYR A 515 -2.12 13.90 -2.15
CA TYR A 515 -3.49 13.92 -1.60
C TYR A 515 -3.84 15.31 -1.05
N PRO A 516 -5.05 15.83 -1.30
CA PRO A 516 -5.56 16.98 -0.57
C PRO A 516 -5.84 16.59 0.88
N ALA A 517 -5.65 17.52 1.81
CA ALA A 517 -5.85 17.28 3.25
C ALA A 517 -7.26 16.78 3.60
N SER A 518 -8.29 17.11 2.81
CA SER A 518 -9.65 16.60 2.98
C SER A 518 -9.80 15.08 2.75
N MET A 519 -8.82 14.43 2.13
CA MET A 519 -8.76 12.98 1.96
C MET A 519 -7.89 12.29 3.01
N VAL A 520 -7.23 13.04 3.90
CA VAL A 520 -6.28 12.53 4.91
C VAL A 520 -6.83 12.79 6.30
N SER A 521 -7.07 11.74 7.09
CA SER A 521 -7.49 11.90 8.48
C SER A 521 -6.31 12.32 9.38
N ALA A 522 -6.62 12.77 10.61
CA ALA A 522 -5.61 13.12 11.61
C ALA A 522 -4.70 11.93 12.02
N ASP A 523 -5.12 10.69 11.78
CA ASP A 523 -4.32 9.46 11.96
C ASP A 523 -3.74 8.91 10.64
N GLY A 524 -3.69 9.70 9.57
CA GLY A 524 -3.03 9.35 8.31
C GLY A 524 -3.79 8.37 7.41
N LYS A 525 -5.05 8.04 7.70
CA LYS A 525 -5.89 7.23 6.80
C LYS A 525 -6.28 8.05 5.58
N ILE A 526 -6.30 7.38 4.43
CA ILE A 526 -6.49 8.02 3.13
C ILE A 526 -7.79 7.53 2.49
N THR A 527 -8.72 8.47 2.27
CA THR A 527 -10.02 8.22 1.63
C THR A 527 -9.90 8.37 0.12
N ASN A 528 -9.37 7.34 -0.54
CA ASN A 528 -9.16 7.28 -2.00
C ASN A 528 -10.10 6.27 -2.70
N ASN A 529 -10.07 6.24 -4.04
CA ASN A 529 -10.87 5.34 -4.86
C ASN A 529 -10.68 3.86 -4.49
N ALA A 530 -11.67 3.00 -4.72
CA ALA A 530 -11.58 1.57 -4.40
C ALA A 530 -10.49 0.82 -5.19
N SER A 531 -10.14 1.30 -6.39
CA SER A 531 -9.02 0.76 -7.19
C SER A 531 -7.63 1.15 -6.68
N CYS A 532 -7.54 2.16 -5.82
CA CYS A 532 -6.30 2.59 -5.22
C CYS A 532 -5.94 1.73 -4.02
N SER A 533 -4.64 1.46 -3.89
CA SER A 533 -4.08 0.81 -2.72
C SER A 533 -4.54 1.52 -1.45
N LYS A 534 -4.92 0.74 -0.44
CA LYS A 534 -5.23 1.22 0.91
C LYS A 534 -4.00 1.16 1.82
N ILE A 535 -2.88 0.65 1.32
CA ILE A 535 -1.59 0.62 2.02
C ILE A 535 -1.08 2.06 2.11
N VAL A 536 -0.77 2.51 3.32
CA VAL A 536 -0.10 3.79 3.59
C VAL A 536 1.27 3.47 4.18
N THR A 537 2.30 4.18 3.74
CA THR A 537 3.69 4.01 4.17
C THR A 537 4.20 5.30 4.77
N ASP A 538 4.51 5.28 6.06
CA ASP A 538 5.01 6.45 6.75
C ASP A 538 6.41 6.82 6.27
N ILE A 539 6.60 8.09 5.93
CA ILE A 539 7.89 8.65 5.53
C ILE A 539 8.18 9.95 6.30
N ASP A 540 9.44 10.34 6.34
CA ASP A 540 9.82 11.60 6.96
C ASP A 540 9.68 12.81 6.02
N THR A 541 9.81 13.98 6.62
CA THR A 541 9.64 15.28 5.96
C THR A 541 10.66 15.54 4.85
N ILE A 542 11.84 14.91 4.87
CA ILE A 542 12.86 15.01 3.81
C ILE A 542 12.61 13.97 2.71
N GLN A 543 12.30 12.72 3.08
CA GLN A 543 11.90 11.67 2.15
C GLN A 543 10.73 12.10 1.27
N TYR A 544 9.70 12.73 1.85
CA TYR A 544 8.58 13.29 1.10
C TYR A 544 9.04 14.38 0.11
N GLN A 545 10.00 15.23 0.51
CA GLN A 545 10.56 16.27 -0.35
C GLN A 545 11.38 15.70 -1.53
N GLN A 546 12.04 14.56 -1.33
CA GLN A 546 12.92 13.92 -2.31
C GLN A 546 12.19 13.00 -3.31
N MET A 547 10.90 12.68 -3.13
CA MET A 547 10.15 11.85 -4.08
C MET A 547 9.91 12.56 -5.42
N PRO A 548 10.09 11.88 -6.58
CA PRO A 548 9.73 12.43 -7.87
C PRO A 548 8.23 12.72 -7.94
N TYR A 549 7.85 13.90 -8.43
CA TYR A 549 6.45 14.34 -8.49
C TYR A 549 5.89 14.28 -9.91
N TYR A 550 4.62 13.89 -10.04
CA TYR A 550 3.83 14.35 -11.18
C TYR A 550 3.53 15.85 -11.01
N THR A 551 4.01 16.68 -11.91
CA THR A 551 3.67 18.11 -11.95
C THR A 551 2.16 18.26 -12.06
N ASP A 552 1.58 19.02 -11.13
CA ASP A 552 0.16 19.41 -11.08
C ASP A 552 -0.89 18.29 -10.91
N LEU A 553 -0.48 17.05 -10.61
CA LEU A 553 -1.43 15.95 -10.35
C LEU A 553 -1.82 15.85 -8.86
N MET A 554 -3.07 16.20 -8.58
CA MET A 554 -3.73 15.98 -7.29
C MET A 554 -4.69 14.78 -7.36
N MET A 555 -4.69 13.96 -6.31
CA MET A 555 -5.62 12.85 -6.15
C MET A 555 -7.03 13.35 -5.77
N SER A 556 -8.06 12.63 -6.23
CA SER A 556 -9.46 12.82 -5.84
C SER A 556 -10.09 11.46 -5.49
N PRO A 557 -11.28 11.41 -4.86
CA PRO A 557 -11.99 10.16 -4.58
C PRO A 557 -12.30 9.34 -5.85
N GLU A 558 -12.43 10.00 -7.00
CA GLU A 558 -12.69 9.37 -8.31
C GLU A 558 -11.41 8.98 -9.06
N THR A 559 -10.23 9.43 -8.61
CA THR A 559 -8.96 9.11 -9.28
C THR A 559 -8.67 7.62 -9.15
N THR A 560 -8.72 6.90 -10.26
CA THR A 560 -8.38 5.47 -10.32
C THR A 560 -6.88 5.26 -10.12
N CYS A 561 -6.50 4.09 -9.60
CA CYS A 561 -5.11 3.66 -9.57
C CYS A 561 -4.97 2.19 -9.99
N GLY A 562 -3.73 1.68 -9.92
CA GLY A 562 -3.41 0.28 -10.14
C GLY A 562 -3.93 -0.26 -11.46
N LEU A 563 -4.43 -1.50 -11.42
CA LEU A 563 -4.96 -2.19 -12.59
C LEU A 563 -6.05 -1.36 -13.28
N SER A 564 -6.98 -0.76 -12.53
CA SER A 564 -8.09 0.01 -13.10
C SER A 564 -7.59 1.17 -13.96
N LYS A 565 -6.60 1.93 -13.49
CA LYS A 565 -5.95 2.99 -14.27
C LYS A 565 -5.16 2.44 -15.46
N ALA A 566 -4.51 1.28 -15.30
CA ALA A 566 -3.74 0.64 -16.37
C ALA A 566 -4.61 0.12 -17.52
N VAL A 567 -5.85 -0.33 -17.24
CA VAL A 567 -6.79 -0.82 -18.26
C VAL A 567 -7.80 0.21 -18.76
N GLU A 568 -7.86 1.40 -18.14
CA GLU A 568 -8.85 2.44 -18.45
C GLU A 568 -8.93 2.80 -19.95
N PRO A 569 -7.82 3.03 -20.69
CA PRO A 569 -7.90 3.31 -22.13
C PRO A 569 -8.46 2.13 -22.95
N ALA A 570 -8.17 0.90 -22.56
CA ALA A 570 -8.66 -0.30 -23.23
C ALA A 570 -10.16 -0.51 -22.95
N ASN A 571 -10.62 -0.24 -21.72
CA ASN A 571 -12.05 -0.27 -21.38
C ASN A 571 -12.84 0.80 -22.13
N GLN A 572 -12.34 2.05 -22.19
CA GLN A 572 -12.99 3.13 -22.95
C GLN A 572 -13.12 2.78 -24.44
N SER A 573 -12.08 2.20 -25.04
CA SER A 573 -12.13 1.69 -26.43
C SER A 573 -13.15 0.56 -26.59
N LEU A 574 -13.18 -0.40 -25.66
CA LEU A 574 -14.12 -1.51 -25.67
C LEU A 574 -15.58 -1.05 -25.58
N ASP A 575 -15.87 -0.05 -24.74
CA ASP A 575 -17.23 0.49 -24.56
C ASP A 575 -17.70 1.32 -25.77
N GLN A 576 -16.79 2.03 -26.44
CA GLN A 576 -17.06 2.65 -27.75
C GLN A 576 -17.40 1.59 -28.81
N ILE A 577 -16.63 0.50 -28.90
CA ILE A 577 -16.88 -0.58 -29.86
C ILE A 577 -18.19 -1.31 -29.54
N LYS A 578 -18.51 -1.61 -28.27
CA LYS A 578 -19.81 -2.17 -27.84
C LYS A 578 -20.97 -1.30 -28.32
N SER A 579 -20.86 0.01 -28.14
CA SER A 579 -21.89 0.98 -28.54
C SER A 579 -22.11 0.98 -30.06
N GLN A 580 -21.03 0.93 -30.84
CA GLN A 580 -21.08 0.84 -32.30
C GLN A 580 -21.61 -0.51 -32.80
N LEU A 581 -21.27 -1.62 -32.13
CA LEU A 581 -21.82 -2.96 -32.41
C LEU A 581 -23.33 -3.00 -32.20
N VAL A 582 -23.84 -2.45 -31.09
CA VAL A 582 -25.28 -2.37 -30.82
C VAL A 582 -25.99 -1.54 -31.89
N ALA A 583 -25.48 -0.35 -32.22
CA ALA A 583 -26.06 0.52 -33.26
C ALA A 583 -26.05 -0.15 -34.65
N THR A 584 -24.97 -0.85 -35.01
CA THR A 584 -24.87 -1.56 -36.30
C THR A 584 -25.79 -2.78 -36.34
N ALA A 585 -25.93 -3.51 -35.23
CA ALA A 585 -26.87 -4.63 -35.12
C ALA A 585 -28.32 -4.16 -35.26
N GLU A 586 -28.69 -3.01 -34.69
CA GLU A 586 -30.00 -2.38 -34.89
C GLU A 586 -30.24 -1.97 -36.35
N ALA A 587 -29.24 -1.35 -36.99
CA ALA A 587 -29.31 -1.02 -38.42
C ALA A 587 -29.54 -2.29 -39.27
N LEU A 588 -28.85 -3.39 -38.97
CA LEU A 588 -29.08 -4.70 -39.59
C LEU A 588 -30.52 -5.22 -39.35
N VAL A 589 -31.03 -5.19 -38.11
CA VAL A 589 -32.42 -5.56 -37.80
C VAL A 589 -33.40 -4.76 -38.66
N ASN A 590 -33.20 -3.45 -38.73
CA ASN A 590 -34.09 -2.53 -39.42
C ASN A 590 -34.03 -2.75 -40.95
N LYS A 591 -32.83 -2.97 -41.51
CA LYS A 591 -32.65 -3.28 -42.93
C LYS A 591 -33.27 -4.63 -43.31
N ILE A 592 -33.08 -5.67 -42.50
CA ILE A 592 -33.71 -6.98 -42.71
C ILE A 592 -35.24 -6.87 -42.60
N THR A 593 -35.78 -6.12 -41.63
CA THR A 593 -37.23 -5.90 -41.48
C THR A 593 -37.80 -5.09 -42.66
N SER A 594 -37.03 -4.14 -43.21
CA SER A 594 -37.39 -3.39 -44.42
C SER A 594 -37.40 -4.28 -45.66
N LEU A 595 -36.39 -5.11 -45.86
CA LEU A 595 -36.32 -6.13 -46.91
C LEU A 595 -37.45 -7.16 -46.79
N GLU A 596 -37.80 -7.60 -45.58
CA GLU A 596 -38.96 -8.47 -45.33
C GLU A 596 -40.27 -7.79 -45.75
N THR A 597 -40.43 -6.51 -45.42
CA THR A 597 -41.62 -5.71 -45.80
C THR A 597 -41.70 -5.51 -47.31
N LEU A 598 -40.58 -5.23 -47.97
CA LEU A 598 -40.48 -5.16 -49.44
C LEU A 598 -40.81 -6.52 -50.07
N ASN A 599 -40.33 -7.61 -49.48
CA ASN A 599 -40.57 -8.98 -49.92
C ASN A 599 -41.96 -9.51 -49.55
N ALA A 600 -42.71 -8.91 -48.63
CA ALA A 600 -44.09 -9.32 -48.35
C ALA A 600 -45.00 -9.18 -49.58
N ASN A 601 -44.72 -8.20 -50.44
CA ASN A 601 -45.39 -8.04 -51.74
C ASN A 601 -45.02 -9.14 -52.76
N LEU A 602 -43.84 -9.76 -52.62
CA LEU A 602 -43.35 -10.86 -53.47
C LEU A 602 -43.72 -12.25 -52.93
N ASN A 603 -43.68 -12.44 -51.61
CA ASN A 603 -44.01 -13.70 -50.94
C ASN A 603 -45.46 -14.14 -51.20
N ASN A 604 -46.39 -13.19 -51.33
CA ASN A 604 -47.76 -13.45 -51.75
C ASN A 604 -47.87 -14.08 -53.17
N GLN A 605 -46.81 -14.07 -53.98
CA GLN A 605 -46.70 -14.77 -55.27
C GLN A 605 -45.74 -15.97 -55.27
N MET A 606 -44.97 -16.18 -54.19
CA MET A 606 -43.88 -17.17 -54.16
C MET A 606 -44.04 -18.27 -53.10
N GLY A 607 -44.95 -18.13 -52.12
CA GLY A 607 -45.30 -19.23 -51.21
C GLY A 607 -44.15 -19.70 -50.29
N ILE A 608 -43.18 -18.83 -50.04
CA ILE A 608 -42.06 -19.10 -49.12
C ILE A 608 -42.58 -19.00 -47.68
N ASP A 609 -42.16 -19.94 -46.82
CA ASP A 609 -42.66 -20.08 -45.45
C ASP A 609 -42.21 -18.91 -44.55
N LYS A 610 -43.03 -17.86 -44.54
CA LYS A 610 -42.86 -16.65 -43.71
C LYS A 610 -42.59 -17.01 -42.24
N THR A 611 -43.23 -18.06 -41.73
CA THR A 611 -43.09 -18.54 -40.34
C THR A 611 -41.65 -18.81 -39.94
N ALA A 612 -40.83 -19.34 -40.86
CA ALA A 612 -39.42 -19.63 -40.61
C ALA A 612 -38.57 -18.35 -40.53
N LEU A 613 -38.87 -17.36 -41.40
CA LEU A 613 -38.17 -16.08 -41.41
C LEU A 613 -38.53 -15.24 -40.17
N ASP A 614 -39.82 -15.14 -39.83
CA ASP A 614 -40.33 -14.45 -38.63
C ASP A 614 -39.68 -15.03 -37.36
N LYS A 615 -39.57 -16.37 -37.27
CA LYS A 615 -38.92 -17.07 -36.16
C LYS A 615 -37.42 -16.77 -36.06
N ASN A 616 -36.71 -16.74 -37.19
CA ASN A 616 -35.28 -16.42 -37.22
C ASN A 616 -35.04 -14.95 -36.86
N LEU A 617 -35.83 -14.02 -37.40
CA LEU A 617 -35.75 -12.60 -37.08
C LEU A 617 -36.11 -12.31 -35.62
N LYS A 618 -37.08 -13.02 -35.04
CA LYS A 618 -37.38 -12.95 -33.61
C LYS A 618 -36.19 -13.42 -32.78
N THR A 619 -35.63 -14.58 -33.10
CA THR A 619 -34.47 -15.15 -32.38
C THR A 619 -33.26 -14.21 -32.44
N TYR A 620 -33.05 -13.54 -33.58
CA TYR A 620 -32.05 -12.51 -33.77
C TYR A 620 -32.32 -11.25 -32.92
N LYS A 621 -33.55 -10.73 -32.90
CA LYS A 621 -33.98 -9.61 -32.04
C LYS A 621 -33.84 -9.92 -30.54
N ASP A 622 -34.21 -11.13 -30.12
CA ASP A 622 -34.05 -11.63 -28.74
C ASP A 622 -32.56 -11.73 -28.36
N THR A 623 -31.69 -12.12 -29.30
CA THR A 623 -30.23 -12.22 -29.10
C THR A 623 -29.57 -10.85 -28.93
N ILE A 624 -29.93 -9.86 -29.76
CA ILE A 624 -29.48 -8.47 -29.61
C ILE A 624 -29.96 -7.88 -28.27
N THR A 625 -31.18 -8.19 -27.87
CA THR A 625 -31.74 -7.75 -26.57
C THR A 625 -30.97 -8.36 -25.38
N LYS A 626 -30.49 -9.61 -25.49
CA LYS A 626 -29.58 -10.20 -24.50
C LYS A 626 -28.22 -9.49 -24.48
N TYR A 627 -27.65 -9.19 -25.65
CA TYR A 627 -26.36 -8.49 -25.75
C TYR A 627 -26.41 -7.10 -25.09
N LYS A 628 -27.48 -6.32 -25.32
CA LYS A 628 -27.71 -5.04 -24.62
C LYS A 628 -27.76 -5.17 -23.09
N LYS A 629 -28.35 -6.25 -22.57
CA LYS A 629 -28.37 -6.50 -21.11
C LYS A 629 -27.01 -6.92 -20.55
N MET A 630 -26.11 -7.44 -21.40
CA MET A 630 -24.74 -7.75 -21.02
C MET A 630 -23.84 -6.50 -20.99
N THR A 631 -24.13 -5.48 -21.81
CA THR A 631 -23.33 -4.25 -21.82
C THR A 631 -23.49 -3.38 -20.56
N ASP A 632 -24.58 -3.56 -19.80
CA ASP A 632 -24.82 -2.86 -18.52
C ASP A 632 -24.03 -3.45 -17.32
N MET A 633 -23.28 -4.55 -17.51
CA MET A 633 -22.50 -5.18 -16.44
C MET A 633 -21.10 -4.55 -16.30
N THR A 634 -21.00 -3.49 -15.50
CA THR A 634 -19.79 -2.66 -15.30
C THR A 634 -18.71 -3.25 -14.36
N ASN A 635 -18.74 -4.54 -14.04
CA ASN A 635 -17.89 -5.13 -12.99
C ASN A 635 -17.20 -6.43 -13.44
N ILE A 636 -16.14 -6.84 -12.74
CA ILE A 636 -15.21 -7.94 -13.11
C ILE A 636 -15.90 -9.28 -13.42
N ASN A 637 -17.11 -9.53 -12.90
CA ASN A 637 -17.93 -10.69 -13.26
C ASN A 637 -18.24 -10.77 -14.77
N GLY A 638 -18.20 -9.66 -15.51
CA GLY A 638 -18.27 -9.63 -16.98
C GLY A 638 -17.11 -10.38 -17.65
N ILE A 639 -15.93 -10.48 -17.02
CA ILE A 639 -14.79 -11.26 -17.54
C ILE A 639 -15.06 -12.77 -17.45
N LEU A 640 -15.87 -13.22 -16.50
CA LEU A 640 -16.32 -14.63 -16.44
C LEU A 640 -17.43 -14.92 -17.46
N SER A 641 -18.19 -13.92 -17.90
CA SER A 641 -19.19 -14.07 -18.98
C SER A 641 -18.58 -14.21 -20.39
N ASP A 642 -17.26 -14.15 -20.52
CA ASP A 642 -16.54 -14.25 -21.79
C ASP A 642 -16.81 -15.57 -22.53
N SER A 643 -16.99 -16.68 -21.79
CA SER A 643 -17.40 -17.97 -22.37
C SER A 643 -18.79 -17.90 -23.01
N ASP A 644 -19.75 -17.22 -22.36
CA ASP A 644 -21.10 -17.04 -22.91
C ASP A 644 -21.10 -16.11 -24.13
N ILE A 645 -20.22 -15.09 -24.16
CA ILE A 645 -20.05 -14.18 -25.30
C ILE A 645 -19.50 -14.95 -26.53
N VAL A 646 -18.50 -15.82 -26.34
CA VAL A 646 -17.95 -16.66 -27.42
C VAL A 646 -19.01 -17.64 -27.95
N VAL A 647 -19.77 -18.29 -27.06
CA VAL A 647 -20.89 -19.18 -27.45
C VAL A 647 -22.01 -18.39 -28.16
N LEU A 648 -22.32 -17.17 -27.73
CA LEU A 648 -23.31 -16.32 -28.38
C LEU A 648 -22.85 -15.90 -29.79
N LYS A 649 -21.55 -15.61 -29.97
CA LYS A 649 -20.92 -15.24 -31.25
C LYS A 649 -21.03 -16.35 -32.31
N GLU A 650 -20.74 -17.60 -31.94
CA GLU A 650 -20.89 -18.73 -32.88
C GLU A 650 -22.36 -18.90 -33.29
N ASN A 651 -23.28 -18.94 -32.31
CA ASN A 651 -24.71 -19.04 -32.58
C ASN A 651 -25.25 -17.90 -33.45
N TYR A 652 -24.82 -16.66 -33.19
CA TYR A 652 -25.19 -15.48 -34.00
C TYR A 652 -24.70 -15.61 -35.44
N THR A 653 -23.46 -16.08 -35.63
CA THR A 653 -22.88 -16.32 -36.96
C THR A 653 -23.71 -17.35 -37.74
N TYR A 654 -24.09 -18.47 -37.12
CA TYR A 654 -24.97 -19.47 -37.75
C TYR A 654 -26.38 -18.95 -38.08
N ILE A 655 -27.00 -18.19 -37.17
CA ILE A 655 -28.33 -17.59 -37.40
C ILE A 655 -28.27 -16.58 -38.56
N PHE A 656 -27.23 -15.73 -38.60
CA PHE A 656 -27.05 -14.74 -39.65
C PHE A 656 -26.83 -15.42 -41.01
N TRP A 657 -25.93 -16.39 -41.13
CA TRP A 657 -25.73 -17.14 -42.38
C TRP A 657 -27.00 -17.88 -42.83
N SER A 658 -27.83 -18.34 -41.89
CA SER A 658 -29.13 -18.93 -42.21
C SER A 658 -30.10 -17.91 -42.81
N ILE A 659 -30.19 -16.71 -42.23
CA ILE A 659 -31.02 -15.60 -42.77
C ILE A 659 -30.50 -15.15 -44.14
N LEU A 660 -29.18 -14.99 -44.30
CA LEU A 660 -28.57 -14.60 -45.57
C LEU A 660 -28.76 -15.66 -46.65
N ALA A 661 -28.59 -16.95 -46.32
CA ALA A 661 -28.86 -18.04 -47.26
C ALA A 661 -30.32 -18.04 -47.71
N ILE A 662 -31.27 -17.82 -46.80
CA ILE A 662 -32.70 -17.66 -47.14
C ILE A 662 -32.91 -16.45 -48.07
N ALA A 663 -32.31 -15.29 -47.77
CA ALA A 663 -32.41 -14.09 -48.61
C ALA A 663 -31.81 -14.28 -50.01
N VAL A 664 -30.63 -14.92 -50.11
CA VAL A 664 -29.98 -15.25 -51.38
C VAL A 664 -30.81 -16.25 -52.18
N VAL A 665 -31.42 -17.26 -51.53
CA VAL A 665 -32.33 -18.20 -52.20
C VAL A 665 -33.59 -17.49 -52.69
N ILE A 666 -34.20 -16.58 -51.91
CA ILE A 666 -35.33 -15.74 -52.36
C ILE A 666 -34.96 -14.96 -53.62
N VAL A 667 -33.82 -14.25 -53.61
CA VAL A 667 -33.35 -13.46 -54.76
C VAL A 667 -33.02 -14.35 -55.96
N ALA A 668 -32.31 -15.46 -55.76
CA ALA A 668 -31.94 -16.40 -56.82
C ALA A 668 -33.15 -17.07 -57.46
N MET A 669 -34.15 -17.49 -56.67
CA MET A 669 -35.42 -18.00 -57.20
C MET A 669 -36.15 -16.94 -58.04
N ASN A 670 -36.11 -15.67 -57.62
CA ASN A 670 -36.72 -14.56 -58.36
C ASN A 670 -35.96 -14.20 -59.66
N VAL A 671 -34.66 -14.54 -59.75
CA VAL A 671 -33.85 -14.44 -60.98
C VAL A 671 -34.06 -15.64 -61.91
N ILE A 672 -34.15 -16.86 -61.37
CA ILE A 672 -34.30 -18.13 -62.12
C ILE A 672 -35.73 -18.33 -62.66
N ARG A 673 -36.73 -17.67 -62.08
CA ARG A 673 -38.13 -17.70 -62.57
C ARG A 673 -38.38 -16.78 -63.78
N LYS A 674 -37.30 -16.29 -64.42
CA LYS A 674 -37.28 -15.58 -65.71
C LYS A 674 -36.86 -16.54 -66.82
#